data_AF-A0A3D3LPY7-F1
#
_entry.id   AF-A0A3D3LPY7-F1
#
_cell.length_a   1.000
_cell.length_b   1.000
_cell.length_c   1.000
_cell.angle_alpha   90.00
_cell.angle_beta   90.00
_cell.angle_gamma   90.00
#
_symmetry.space_group_name_H-M   'P 1'
#
loop_
_entity.id
_entity.type
_entity.pdbx_description
1 polymer ?
#
loop_
_entity_poly.entity_id
_entity_poly.type
_entity_poly.pdbx_seq_one_letter_code
_entity_poly.pdbx_strand_id
1 'polypeptide(L)'
;YTSIFKKDLKEKKSSPEMFLFGERSDEFESFHFFRTGMDVSSDGRLAFVSQKGEADALNIFDVKTGDDLGDFSFKNIVGIGSPAWNNDNTKIVFPATDFSGKSDIYIFEIKENNLIRLTNDFYDDRDPDISPDGKYIVFSSDRTSFGENNKYNLFLYEIKTGNIEYLTIGNQLDYSPKFSEDGSKVIFTSDIGGNQNIWMIDFAHHSEIAGSENKSGSKPVIYDLEKFVNDYLSPENYKIPLEMRRLTNLTSSAMDPEWAGDNEILFTSFEKRAMKIRKLPGVNNKFDSSDMVVKIDFIKKENIWEPDKLKGISGKNNTRYEKDFSMDLATTSITTDPVFGTNAGGVISLSDMLGNERYYFLIFNNSDPNSDFWKSFNVAISKVSLEQRLNYAYGIYHLSGKRYDISESDVSYYERMYGAYLSMAYPLSFFRRLETSTSLSQTTKDIDLLNYRKSLLLSNSVAYIKDNAIYGLTGPVDGEKFNTTLGYTTDIQYSNENFYSVLIDYRKYFQVFPGITFATRGQWFMNEGKNARRFYMGGSWSIRGWSFNSIKGTKMWQTNAEVRFPVFSLWQTKLPLGLNYIIPGMNGAVFFDAGNAFDSFDNYGQTYGSFGAGLRLNLFGFLVLRYDTGKRIENNFSKVQDDLFHQIFFGWDF
;
A
#
# COMPACT_ATOMS: atom_id res chain seq x y z
N TYR A 1 -3.21 -4.54 2.41
CA TYR A 1 -2.70 -5.72 1.67
C TYR A 1 -3.84 -6.36 0.93
N THR A 2 -3.91 -6.10 -0.36
CA THR A 2 -4.71 -6.85 -1.32
C THR A 2 -3.90 -8.08 -1.76
N SER A 3 -4.55 -9.18 -2.11
CA SER A 3 -3.88 -10.39 -2.60
C SER A 3 -4.78 -11.10 -3.60
N ILE A 4 -4.17 -11.78 -4.56
CA ILE A 4 -4.89 -12.53 -5.59
C ILE A 4 -5.03 -13.98 -5.10
N PHE A 5 -6.24 -14.52 -5.20
CA PHE A 5 -6.54 -15.90 -4.83
C PHE A 5 -7.08 -16.65 -6.05
N LYS A 6 -6.75 -17.94 -6.14
CA LYS A 6 -7.28 -18.86 -7.16
C LYS A 6 -8.15 -19.93 -6.50
N LYS A 7 -9.20 -20.38 -7.19
CA LYS A 7 -10.06 -21.46 -6.73
C LYS A 7 -10.55 -22.30 -7.91
N ASP A 8 -10.40 -23.62 -7.82
CA ASP A 8 -11.03 -24.54 -8.77
C ASP A 8 -12.54 -24.64 -8.49
N LEU A 9 -13.35 -24.28 -9.48
CA LEU A 9 -14.81 -24.33 -9.40
C LEU A 9 -15.39 -25.73 -9.61
N LYS A 10 -14.63 -26.69 -10.16
CA LYS A 10 -15.05 -28.10 -10.30
C LYS A 10 -15.05 -28.81 -8.95
N GLU A 11 -14.14 -28.42 -8.06
CA GLU A 11 -14.04 -28.97 -6.70
C GLU A 11 -14.91 -28.20 -5.70
N LYS A 12 -16.14 -28.69 -5.44
CA LYS A 12 -17.10 -28.02 -4.55
C LYS A 12 -16.59 -27.69 -3.13
N LYS A 13 -15.55 -28.37 -2.63
CA LYS A 13 -14.98 -28.17 -1.29
C LYS A 13 -13.61 -27.50 -1.27
N SER A 14 -13.08 -27.04 -2.40
CA SER A 14 -11.80 -26.34 -2.42
C SER A 14 -11.91 -24.99 -1.70
N SER A 15 -10.95 -24.71 -0.81
CA SER A 15 -10.72 -23.38 -0.27
C SER A 15 -9.94 -22.56 -1.29
N PRO A 16 -10.17 -21.23 -1.40
CA PRO A 16 -9.30 -20.38 -2.21
C PRO A 16 -7.86 -20.50 -1.76
N GLU A 17 -6.96 -20.71 -2.71
CA GLU A 17 -5.51 -20.72 -2.51
C GLU A 17 -4.97 -19.33 -2.81
N MET A 18 -4.06 -18.83 -1.98
CA MET A 18 -3.39 -17.57 -2.27
C MET A 18 -2.43 -17.76 -3.45
N PHE A 19 -2.63 -16.99 -4.51
CA PHE A 19 -1.81 -17.04 -5.72
C PHE A 19 -0.67 -16.01 -5.66
N LEU A 20 -0.98 -14.76 -5.33
CA LEU A 20 0.00 -13.67 -5.31
C LEU A 20 -0.23 -12.75 -4.11
N PHE A 21 0.85 -12.48 -3.38
CA PHE A 21 0.85 -11.51 -2.28
C PHE A 21 1.03 -10.11 -2.84
N GLY A 22 0.01 -9.26 -2.67
CA GLY A 22 0.11 -7.87 -3.06
C GLY A 22 0.62 -6.96 -1.95
N GLU A 23 1.15 -5.79 -2.34
CA GLU A 23 1.62 -4.74 -1.42
C GLU A 23 2.73 -5.24 -0.47
N ARG A 24 3.61 -6.13 -0.95
CA ARG A 24 4.73 -6.66 -0.15
C ARG A 24 6.11 -6.54 -0.79
N SER A 25 6.18 -6.28 -2.09
CA SER A 25 7.43 -6.11 -2.83
C SER A 25 7.38 -4.84 -3.67
N ASP A 26 8.54 -4.43 -4.18
CA ASP A 26 8.65 -3.28 -5.08
C ASP A 26 8.02 -3.55 -6.47
N GLU A 27 7.72 -4.83 -6.76
CA GLU A 27 7.08 -5.23 -8.02
C GLU A 27 5.58 -4.87 -8.00
N PHE A 28 4.93 -5.05 -6.85
CA PHE A 28 3.49 -4.79 -6.67
C PHE A 28 3.27 -3.86 -5.47
N GLU A 29 3.59 -2.57 -5.65
CA GLU A 29 3.55 -1.59 -4.55
C GLU A 29 2.13 -1.40 -4.01
N SER A 30 1.13 -1.37 -4.90
CA SER A 30 -0.28 -1.26 -4.55
C SER A 30 -1.19 -1.90 -5.60
N PHE A 31 -2.30 -2.48 -5.16
CA PHE A 31 -3.40 -2.91 -6.03
C PHE A 31 -4.53 -1.89 -5.96
N HIS A 32 -5.10 -1.53 -7.10
CA HIS A 32 -6.19 -0.56 -7.17
C HIS A 32 -7.54 -1.21 -6.89
N PHE A 33 -7.73 -1.61 -5.63
CA PHE A 33 -8.97 -2.26 -5.17
C PHE A 33 -10.20 -1.42 -5.56
N PHE A 34 -11.20 -2.08 -6.16
CA PHE A 34 -12.43 -1.48 -6.73
C PHE A 34 -12.28 -0.57 -7.95
N ARG A 35 -11.08 -0.42 -8.53
CA ARG A 35 -10.88 0.39 -9.75
C ARG A 35 -10.41 -0.43 -10.93
N THR A 36 -9.70 -1.52 -10.69
CA THR A 36 -9.20 -2.42 -11.74
C THR A 36 -9.67 -3.85 -11.53
N GLY A 37 -10.09 -4.48 -12.62
CA GLY A 37 -10.31 -5.91 -12.73
C GLY A 37 -9.03 -6.67 -13.07
N MET A 38 -9.20 -7.97 -13.30
CA MET A 38 -8.16 -8.88 -13.79
C MET A 38 -8.78 -9.77 -14.84
N ASP A 39 -7.96 -10.30 -15.74
CA ASP A 39 -8.44 -11.23 -16.75
C ASP A 39 -7.46 -12.38 -16.98
N VAL A 40 -7.97 -13.55 -17.37
CA VAL A 40 -7.19 -14.76 -17.59
C VAL A 40 -7.39 -15.23 -19.02
N SER A 41 -6.30 -15.24 -19.78
CA SER A 41 -6.28 -15.73 -21.15
C SER A 41 -6.66 -17.22 -21.24
N SER A 42 -7.04 -17.67 -22.44
CA SER A 42 -7.44 -19.07 -22.68
C SER A 42 -6.33 -20.09 -22.43
N ASP A 43 -5.05 -19.68 -22.51
CA ASP A 43 -3.89 -20.52 -22.19
C ASP A 43 -3.48 -20.52 -20.71
N GLY A 44 -4.09 -19.65 -19.90
CA GLY A 44 -3.89 -19.57 -18.45
C GLY A 44 -2.91 -18.49 -17.99
N ARG A 45 -2.79 -17.38 -18.73
CA ARG A 45 -2.03 -16.19 -18.35
C ARG A 45 -2.94 -15.15 -17.71
N LEU A 46 -2.68 -14.83 -16.46
CA LEU A 46 -3.36 -13.79 -15.71
C LEU A 46 -2.76 -12.42 -16.06
N ALA A 47 -3.60 -11.46 -16.45
CA ALA A 47 -3.26 -10.05 -16.56
C ALA A 47 -3.90 -9.26 -15.43
N PHE A 48 -3.12 -8.40 -14.77
CA PHE A 48 -3.61 -7.51 -13.72
C PHE A 48 -2.76 -6.24 -13.61
N VAL A 49 -3.32 -5.20 -13.00
CA VAL A 49 -2.66 -3.90 -12.83
C VAL A 49 -2.21 -3.71 -11.39
N SER A 50 -1.00 -3.18 -11.21
CA SER A 50 -0.50 -2.70 -9.93
C SER A 50 0.29 -1.40 -10.09
N GLN A 51 0.40 -0.63 -9.02
CA GLN A 51 1.30 0.51 -8.97
C GLN A 51 2.76 0.05 -9.00
N LYS A 52 3.58 0.71 -9.81
CA LYS A 52 5.04 0.55 -9.88
C LYS A 52 5.71 1.93 -9.99
N GLY A 53 6.21 2.44 -8.87
CA GLY A 53 6.75 3.80 -8.80
C GLY A 53 5.67 4.89 -8.98
N GLU A 54 5.85 5.74 -10.00
CA GLU A 54 5.01 6.93 -10.24
C GLU A 54 3.80 6.69 -11.14
N ALA A 55 3.66 5.47 -11.66
CA ALA A 55 2.59 5.07 -12.58
C ALA A 55 2.19 3.61 -12.33
N ASP A 56 1.18 3.17 -13.07
CA ASP A 56 0.74 1.79 -13.10
C ASP A 56 1.53 0.94 -14.09
N ALA A 57 1.62 -0.36 -13.79
CA ALA A 57 2.15 -1.38 -14.67
C ALA A 57 1.11 -2.48 -14.90
N LEU A 58 1.07 -3.00 -16.14
CA LEU A 58 0.36 -4.21 -16.50
C LEU A 58 1.27 -5.42 -16.26
N ASN A 59 0.84 -6.35 -15.42
CA ASN A 59 1.61 -7.55 -15.07
C ASN A 59 0.96 -8.78 -15.67
N ILE A 60 1.79 -9.73 -16.13
CA ILE A 60 1.33 -10.98 -16.72
C ILE A 60 1.99 -12.16 -16.01
N PHE A 61 1.17 -13.10 -15.51
CA PHE A 61 1.63 -14.29 -14.76
C PHE A 61 1.04 -15.57 -15.33
N ASP A 62 1.80 -16.66 -15.32
CA ASP A 62 1.25 -17.99 -15.60
C ASP A 62 0.49 -18.51 -14.37
N VAL A 63 -0.81 -18.79 -14.50
CA VAL A 63 -1.65 -19.24 -13.38
C VAL A 63 -1.30 -20.65 -12.91
N LYS A 64 -0.74 -21.49 -13.78
CA LYS A 64 -0.41 -22.89 -13.50
C LYS A 64 0.94 -23.00 -12.78
N THR A 65 1.97 -22.30 -13.28
CA THR A 65 3.33 -22.36 -12.71
C THR A 65 3.57 -21.29 -11.66
N GLY A 66 2.87 -20.16 -11.73
CA GLY A 66 3.13 -18.97 -10.91
C GLY A 66 4.29 -18.13 -11.43
N ASP A 67 4.79 -18.41 -12.64
CA ASP A 67 5.91 -17.67 -13.22
C ASP A 67 5.49 -16.27 -13.65
N ASP A 68 6.34 -15.28 -13.36
CA ASP A 68 6.25 -13.93 -13.91
C ASP A 68 6.61 -13.97 -15.41
N LEU A 69 5.65 -13.61 -16.26
CA LEU A 69 5.82 -13.55 -17.71
C LEU A 69 6.18 -12.14 -18.21
N GLY A 70 6.15 -11.15 -17.32
CA GLY A 70 6.57 -9.78 -17.59
C GLY A 70 5.66 -8.72 -16.99
N ASP A 71 6.25 -7.55 -16.75
CA ASP A 71 5.56 -6.33 -16.39
C ASP A 71 5.81 -5.23 -17.44
N PHE A 72 4.79 -4.41 -17.69
CA PHE A 72 4.78 -3.43 -18.75
C PHE A 72 4.33 -2.07 -18.21
N SER A 73 5.26 -1.11 -18.18
CA SER A 73 4.97 0.30 -17.91
C SER A 73 5.08 1.12 -19.20
N PHE A 74 4.16 2.07 -19.39
CA PHE A 74 4.05 2.83 -20.63
C PHE A 74 4.39 4.31 -20.41
N LYS A 75 5.14 4.87 -21.35
CA LYS A 75 5.51 6.29 -21.30
C LYS A 75 4.26 7.16 -21.41
N ASN A 76 4.15 8.17 -20.55
CA ASN A 76 3.05 9.13 -20.46
C ASN A 76 1.70 8.57 -19.97
N ILE A 77 1.64 7.30 -19.58
CA ILE A 77 0.49 6.71 -18.91
C ILE A 77 0.74 6.72 -17.41
N VAL A 78 -0.25 7.16 -16.65
CA VAL A 78 -0.19 7.25 -15.18
C VAL A 78 -1.06 6.17 -14.55
N GLY A 79 -2.26 5.96 -15.09
CA GLY A 79 -3.21 4.96 -14.60
C GLY A 79 -3.57 3.94 -15.68
N ILE A 80 -3.72 2.68 -15.30
CA ILE A 80 -4.21 1.61 -16.18
C ILE A 80 -5.46 1.00 -15.55
N GLY A 81 -6.53 0.87 -16.33
CA GLY A 81 -7.80 0.26 -15.91
C GLY A 81 -7.82 -1.27 -16.07
N SER A 82 -9.02 -1.85 -16.03
CA SER A 82 -9.22 -3.29 -16.17
C SER A 82 -8.68 -3.81 -17.53
N PRO A 83 -7.77 -4.80 -17.54
CA PRO A 83 -7.31 -5.44 -18.78
C PRO A 83 -8.30 -6.51 -19.25
N ALA A 84 -8.36 -6.72 -20.57
CA ALA A 84 -9.07 -7.83 -21.20
C ALA A 84 -8.24 -8.45 -22.33
N TRP A 85 -8.13 -9.77 -22.34
CA TRP A 85 -7.40 -10.55 -23.33
C TRP A 85 -8.21 -10.77 -24.59
N ASN A 86 -7.51 -10.92 -25.71
CA ASN A 86 -8.11 -11.50 -26.91
C ASN A 86 -7.95 -13.03 -26.94
N ASN A 87 -8.77 -13.70 -27.74
CA ASN A 87 -8.85 -15.17 -27.78
C ASN A 87 -7.55 -15.87 -28.24
N ASP A 88 -6.72 -15.20 -29.04
CA ASP A 88 -5.41 -15.75 -29.46
C ASP A 88 -4.27 -15.44 -28.46
N ASN A 89 -4.59 -14.74 -27.37
CA ASN A 89 -3.71 -14.38 -26.27
C ASN A 89 -2.47 -13.57 -26.73
N THR A 90 -2.59 -12.75 -27.77
CA THR A 90 -1.52 -11.87 -28.29
C THR A 90 -1.73 -10.40 -27.97
N LYS A 91 -2.96 -9.99 -27.65
CA LYS A 91 -3.33 -8.60 -27.38
C LYS A 91 -4.10 -8.48 -26.08
N ILE A 92 -3.93 -7.33 -25.42
CA ILE A 92 -4.71 -6.93 -24.25
C ILE A 92 -5.27 -5.54 -24.53
N VAL A 93 -6.56 -5.35 -24.28
CA VAL A 93 -7.21 -4.02 -24.30
C VAL A 93 -7.43 -3.54 -22.87
N PHE A 94 -7.28 -2.23 -22.65
CA PHE A 94 -7.53 -1.60 -21.36
C PHE A 94 -7.77 -0.11 -21.52
N PRO A 95 -8.50 0.55 -20.61
CA PRO A 95 -8.51 1.99 -20.52
C PRO A 95 -7.21 2.46 -19.84
N ALA A 96 -6.68 3.61 -20.25
CA ALA A 96 -5.52 4.19 -19.58
C ALA A 96 -5.63 5.72 -19.49
N THR A 97 -5.15 6.27 -18.38
CA THR A 97 -5.15 7.70 -18.12
C THR A 97 -3.77 8.30 -18.31
N ASP A 98 -3.67 9.33 -19.15
CA ASP A 98 -2.42 10.08 -19.35
C ASP A 98 -2.25 11.22 -18.33
N PHE A 99 -1.09 11.89 -18.33
CA PHE A 99 -0.82 13.02 -17.41
C PHE A 99 -1.73 14.25 -17.62
N SER A 100 -2.55 14.28 -18.69
CA SER A 100 -3.56 15.31 -18.87
C SER A 100 -4.90 14.97 -18.19
N GLY A 101 -5.02 13.76 -17.63
CA GLY A 101 -6.21 13.29 -16.93
C GLY A 101 -7.30 12.71 -17.85
N LYS A 102 -6.99 12.46 -19.12
CA LYS A 102 -7.92 11.85 -20.09
C LYS A 102 -7.83 10.33 -20.04
N SER A 103 -8.98 9.65 -20.00
CA SER A 103 -9.10 8.19 -20.03
C SER A 103 -9.52 7.73 -21.41
N ASP A 104 -8.69 6.93 -22.06
CA ASP A 104 -8.93 6.44 -23.41
C ASP A 104 -8.67 4.94 -23.50
N ILE A 105 -9.21 4.28 -24.53
CA ILE A 105 -8.96 2.87 -24.78
C ILE A 105 -7.62 2.69 -25.50
N TYR A 106 -6.84 1.73 -25.02
CA TYR A 106 -5.60 1.30 -25.63
C TYR A 106 -5.65 -0.20 -25.94
N ILE A 107 -4.89 -0.59 -26.95
CA ILE A 107 -4.58 -1.98 -27.25
C ILE A 107 -3.06 -2.18 -27.18
N PHE A 108 -2.66 -3.20 -26.43
CA PHE A 108 -1.26 -3.58 -26.25
C PHE A 108 -0.99 -4.90 -26.97
N GLU A 109 -0.04 -4.87 -27.91
CA GLU A 109 0.45 -6.03 -28.65
C GLU A 109 1.70 -6.57 -27.95
N ILE A 110 1.57 -7.76 -27.34
CA ILE A 110 2.55 -8.25 -26.36
C ILE A 110 3.89 -8.58 -27.00
N LYS A 111 3.89 -9.24 -28.17
CA LYS A 111 5.13 -9.70 -28.81
C LYS A 111 5.96 -8.53 -29.35
N GLU A 112 5.28 -7.53 -29.89
CA GLU A 112 5.87 -6.34 -30.48
C GLU A 112 6.23 -5.28 -29.42
N ASN A 113 5.75 -5.45 -28.17
CA ASN A 113 5.82 -4.46 -27.11
C ASN A 113 5.30 -3.09 -27.59
N ASN A 114 4.16 -3.12 -28.28
CA ASN A 114 3.59 -1.98 -28.98
C ASN A 114 2.26 -1.56 -28.34
N LEU A 115 2.19 -0.33 -27.85
CA LEU A 115 0.97 0.25 -27.28
C LEU A 115 0.33 1.21 -28.30
N ILE A 116 -0.92 0.95 -28.65
CA ILE A 116 -1.69 1.76 -29.60
C ILE A 116 -2.86 2.40 -28.86
N ARG A 117 -2.98 3.72 -28.95
CA ARG A 117 -4.14 4.49 -28.46
C ARG A 117 -5.27 4.43 -29.49
N LEU A 118 -6.44 3.93 -29.10
CA LEU A 118 -7.58 3.72 -29.99
C LEU A 118 -8.57 4.88 -29.95
N THR A 119 -8.79 5.49 -28.77
CA THR A 119 -9.62 6.69 -28.60
C THR A 119 -8.77 7.88 -28.14
N ASN A 120 -9.18 9.10 -28.52
CA ASN A 120 -8.44 10.33 -28.19
C ASN A 120 -9.38 11.53 -28.23
N ASP A 121 -10.31 11.58 -27.29
CA ASP A 121 -11.29 12.66 -27.19
C ASP A 121 -11.43 13.17 -25.75
N PHE A 122 -12.59 13.63 -25.33
CA PHE A 122 -12.84 14.14 -23.97
C PHE A 122 -13.78 13.24 -23.17
N TYR A 123 -14.34 12.21 -23.82
CA TYR A 123 -15.23 11.27 -23.16
C TYR A 123 -14.44 10.34 -22.26
N ASP A 124 -15.13 9.76 -21.30
CA ASP A 124 -14.56 8.80 -20.37
C ASP A 124 -14.85 7.38 -20.86
N ASP A 125 -13.85 6.75 -21.50
CA ASP A 125 -13.98 5.39 -22.01
C ASP A 125 -13.46 4.37 -20.99
N ARG A 126 -14.28 3.35 -20.71
CA ARG A 126 -14.09 2.38 -19.60
C ARG A 126 -14.45 0.95 -19.98
N ASP A 127 -13.93 0.02 -19.18
CA ASP A 127 -14.26 -1.41 -19.20
C ASP A 127 -14.29 -2.04 -20.63
N PRO A 128 -13.21 -1.93 -21.42
CA PRO A 128 -13.18 -2.53 -22.74
C PRO A 128 -13.09 -4.05 -22.66
N ASP A 129 -13.72 -4.72 -23.61
CA ASP A 129 -13.56 -6.14 -23.87
C ASP A 129 -13.46 -6.36 -25.38
N ILE A 130 -12.60 -7.28 -25.82
CA ILE A 130 -12.30 -7.50 -27.22
C ILE A 130 -13.03 -8.74 -27.75
N SER A 131 -13.62 -8.63 -28.93
CA SER A 131 -14.37 -9.72 -29.53
C SER A 131 -13.47 -10.94 -29.83
N PRO A 132 -14.02 -12.17 -29.81
CA PRO A 132 -13.30 -13.40 -30.16
C PRO A 132 -12.56 -13.43 -31.50
N ASP A 133 -13.07 -12.70 -32.50
CA ASP A 133 -12.43 -12.54 -33.82
C ASP A 133 -11.34 -11.46 -33.85
N GLY A 134 -11.19 -10.70 -32.76
CA GLY A 134 -10.22 -9.60 -32.63
C GLY A 134 -10.51 -8.39 -33.52
N LYS A 135 -11.72 -8.25 -34.06
CA LYS A 135 -12.10 -7.13 -34.95
C LYS A 135 -12.78 -5.97 -34.22
N TYR A 136 -13.48 -6.24 -33.11
CA TYR A 136 -14.29 -5.27 -32.39
C TYR A 136 -13.90 -5.19 -30.92
N ILE A 137 -14.12 -4.02 -30.31
CA ILE A 137 -14.05 -3.82 -28.86
C ILE A 137 -15.38 -3.28 -28.39
N VAL A 138 -15.97 -3.90 -27.37
CA VAL A 138 -17.12 -3.34 -26.64
C VAL A 138 -16.60 -2.57 -25.43
N PHE A 139 -17.12 -1.38 -25.17
CA PHE A 139 -16.69 -0.57 -24.03
C PHE A 139 -17.84 0.32 -23.55
N SER A 140 -17.73 0.79 -22.31
CA SER A 140 -18.66 1.74 -21.69
C SER A 140 -18.12 3.16 -21.85
N SER A 141 -18.97 4.11 -22.25
CA SER A 141 -18.55 5.51 -22.38
C SER A 141 -19.68 6.49 -22.12
N ASP A 142 -19.32 7.68 -21.64
CA ASP A 142 -20.25 8.81 -21.51
C ASP A 142 -20.48 9.55 -22.83
N ARG A 143 -19.98 9.03 -23.96
CA ARG A 143 -20.19 9.55 -25.33
C ARG A 143 -21.62 9.40 -25.86
N THR A 144 -22.60 9.77 -25.04
CA THR A 144 -24.04 9.63 -25.29
C THR A 144 -24.77 10.95 -25.13
N SER A 145 -25.96 11.12 -25.70
CA SER A 145 -26.77 12.34 -25.51
C SER A 145 -27.14 12.59 -24.04
N PHE A 146 -27.04 11.57 -23.18
CA PHE A 146 -27.28 11.65 -21.74
C PHE A 146 -25.98 11.85 -20.91
N GLY A 147 -24.83 11.93 -21.56
CA GLY A 147 -23.51 11.88 -20.92
C GLY A 147 -23.23 13.05 -19.98
N GLU A 148 -23.75 14.25 -20.29
CA GLU A 148 -23.66 15.43 -19.41
C GLU A 148 -24.28 15.17 -18.02
N ASN A 149 -25.21 14.22 -17.90
CA ASN A 149 -25.81 13.80 -16.63
C ASN A 149 -25.12 12.57 -16.03
N ASN A 150 -23.85 12.34 -16.36
CA ASN A 150 -23.03 11.23 -15.89
C ASN A 150 -23.67 9.87 -16.21
N LYS A 151 -24.12 9.70 -17.47
CA LYS A 151 -24.72 8.46 -17.99
C LYS A 151 -23.77 7.77 -18.95
N TYR A 152 -23.76 6.44 -18.90
CA TYR A 152 -22.83 5.60 -19.64
C TYR A 152 -23.62 4.56 -20.41
N ASN A 153 -23.32 4.45 -21.70
CA ASN A 153 -23.87 3.43 -22.58
C ASN A 153 -22.73 2.61 -23.19
N LEU A 154 -23.08 1.48 -23.82
CA LEU A 154 -22.13 0.60 -24.47
C LEU A 154 -21.93 1.00 -25.93
N PHE A 155 -20.69 0.89 -26.39
CA PHE A 155 -20.27 1.19 -27.75
C PHE A 155 -19.43 0.05 -28.32
N LEU A 156 -19.48 -0.10 -29.64
CA LEU A 156 -18.60 -0.98 -30.40
C LEU A 156 -17.58 -0.14 -31.18
N TYR A 157 -16.30 -0.43 -30.99
CA TYR A 157 -15.18 0.13 -31.74
C TYR A 157 -14.69 -0.90 -32.77
N GLU A 158 -14.69 -0.55 -34.05
CA GLU A 158 -14.11 -1.37 -35.11
C GLU A 158 -12.60 -1.10 -35.24
N ILE A 159 -11.76 -2.10 -34.92
CA ILE A 159 -10.29 -1.92 -34.80
C ILE A 159 -9.65 -1.44 -36.11
N LYS A 160 -10.16 -1.89 -37.26
CA LYS A 160 -9.56 -1.61 -38.57
C LYS A 160 -9.83 -0.18 -39.06
N THR A 161 -11.02 0.35 -38.79
CA THR A 161 -11.50 1.64 -39.33
C THR A 161 -11.45 2.76 -38.29
N GLY A 162 -11.49 2.41 -37.01
CA GLY A 162 -11.67 3.36 -35.90
C GLY A 162 -13.11 3.84 -35.73
N ASN A 163 -14.08 3.22 -36.42
CA ASN A 163 -15.49 3.59 -36.30
C ASN A 163 -16.04 3.20 -34.93
N ILE A 164 -16.85 4.08 -34.34
CA ILE A 164 -17.51 3.88 -33.04
C ILE A 164 -19.02 3.96 -33.24
N GLU A 165 -19.73 2.88 -32.90
CA GLU A 165 -21.19 2.81 -32.96
C GLU A 165 -21.79 2.47 -31.61
N TYR A 166 -23.03 2.91 -31.38
CA TYR A 166 -23.77 2.55 -30.17
C TYR A 166 -24.13 1.06 -30.18
N LEU A 167 -24.00 0.41 -29.02
CA LEU A 167 -24.58 -0.90 -28.74
C LEU A 167 -25.82 -0.77 -27.86
N THR A 168 -25.80 0.13 -26.87
CA THR A 168 -26.99 0.51 -26.08
C THR A 168 -27.19 2.01 -26.14
N ILE A 169 -28.41 2.51 -25.91
CA ILE A 169 -28.68 3.95 -25.80
C ILE A 169 -29.80 4.21 -24.79
N GLY A 170 -29.60 5.19 -23.91
CA GLY A 170 -30.63 5.66 -22.99
C GLY A 170 -30.09 6.24 -21.68
N ASN A 171 -31.02 6.70 -20.84
CA ASN A 171 -30.75 7.33 -19.54
C ASN A 171 -30.49 6.28 -18.43
N GLN A 172 -29.53 5.40 -18.67
CA GLN A 172 -29.10 4.35 -17.75
C GLN A 172 -27.57 4.34 -17.61
N LEU A 173 -27.07 3.49 -16.72
CA LEU A 173 -25.67 3.18 -16.53
C LEU A 173 -25.40 1.75 -16.96
N ASP A 174 -24.83 1.58 -18.15
CA ASP A 174 -24.39 0.29 -18.67
C ASP A 174 -22.87 0.14 -18.50
N TYR A 175 -22.41 -0.83 -17.71
CA TYR A 175 -20.98 -1.02 -17.36
C TYR A 175 -20.51 -2.46 -17.51
N SER A 176 -19.18 -2.62 -17.57
CA SER A 176 -18.48 -3.92 -17.54
C SER A 176 -19.01 -4.92 -18.57
N PRO A 177 -19.03 -4.57 -19.87
CA PRO A 177 -19.45 -5.49 -20.92
C PRO A 177 -18.44 -6.63 -21.11
N LYS A 178 -18.94 -7.83 -21.42
CA LYS A 178 -18.13 -9.02 -21.74
C LYS A 178 -18.73 -9.83 -22.88
N PHE A 179 -17.96 -10.03 -23.94
CA PHE A 179 -18.27 -10.95 -25.01
C PHE A 179 -18.25 -12.40 -24.50
N SER A 180 -19.16 -13.20 -25.03
CA SER A 180 -19.11 -14.66 -24.93
C SER A 180 -17.95 -15.22 -25.76
N GLU A 181 -17.47 -16.43 -25.44
CA GLU A 181 -16.33 -17.06 -26.14
C GLU A 181 -16.54 -17.20 -27.66
N ASP A 182 -17.78 -17.35 -28.11
CA ASP A 182 -18.16 -17.42 -29.52
C ASP A 182 -18.49 -16.06 -30.16
N GLY A 183 -18.61 -14.99 -29.36
CA GLY A 183 -18.89 -13.63 -29.80
C GLY A 183 -20.36 -13.36 -30.12
N SER A 184 -21.25 -14.33 -29.92
CA SER A 184 -22.68 -14.22 -30.25
C SER A 184 -23.49 -13.38 -29.25
N LYS A 185 -22.94 -13.17 -28.05
CA LYS A 185 -23.61 -12.50 -26.91
C LYS A 185 -22.67 -11.55 -26.20
N VAL A 186 -23.23 -10.50 -25.61
CA VAL A 186 -22.57 -9.61 -24.64
C VAL A 186 -23.38 -9.56 -23.35
N ILE A 187 -22.73 -9.82 -22.22
CA ILE A 187 -23.29 -9.59 -20.88
C ILE A 187 -22.73 -8.28 -20.32
N PHE A 188 -23.49 -7.62 -19.46
CA PHE A 188 -23.08 -6.35 -18.84
C PHE A 188 -23.93 -6.09 -17.59
N THR A 189 -23.59 -5.04 -16.85
CA THR A 189 -24.43 -4.53 -15.76
C THR A 189 -25.23 -3.33 -16.23
N SER A 190 -26.50 -3.24 -15.83
CA SER A 190 -27.35 -2.06 -16.11
C SER A 190 -28.27 -1.75 -14.94
N ASP A 191 -28.46 -0.44 -14.66
CA ASP A 191 -29.34 0.09 -13.61
C ASP A 191 -30.80 0.29 -14.05
N ILE A 192 -31.16 -0.17 -15.26
CA ILE A 192 -32.56 -0.14 -15.72
C ILE A 192 -33.44 -0.92 -14.73
N GLY A 193 -34.46 -0.25 -14.20
CA GLY A 193 -35.37 -0.79 -13.20
C GLY A 193 -34.90 -0.64 -11.75
N GLY A 194 -33.84 0.14 -11.48
CA GLY A 194 -33.42 0.54 -10.14
C GLY A 194 -31.95 0.23 -9.86
N ASN A 195 -31.67 -0.91 -9.23
CA ASN A 195 -30.31 -1.33 -8.91
C ASN A 195 -29.63 -2.00 -10.11
N GLN A 196 -28.29 -1.97 -10.15
CA GLN A 196 -27.52 -2.66 -11.19
C GLN A 196 -27.76 -4.17 -11.16
N ASN A 197 -28.20 -4.72 -12.28
CA ASN A 197 -28.39 -6.16 -12.48
C ASN A 197 -27.59 -6.61 -13.69
N ILE A 198 -27.42 -7.92 -13.86
CA ILE A 198 -26.85 -8.51 -15.08
C ILE A 198 -27.89 -8.48 -16.20
N TRP A 199 -27.49 -7.93 -17.34
CA TRP A 199 -28.24 -7.88 -18.60
C TRP A 199 -27.44 -8.55 -19.70
N MET A 200 -28.12 -8.93 -20.78
CA MET A 200 -27.51 -9.54 -21.94
C MET A 200 -28.16 -9.07 -23.24
N ILE A 201 -27.34 -8.96 -24.28
CA ILE A 201 -27.76 -8.85 -25.68
C ILE A 201 -27.29 -10.12 -26.39
N ASP A 202 -28.19 -10.72 -27.18
CA ASP A 202 -27.89 -11.86 -28.05
C ASP A 202 -28.00 -11.43 -29.52
N PHE A 203 -26.86 -11.36 -30.20
CA PHE A 203 -26.77 -10.96 -31.60
C PHE A 203 -27.33 -12.04 -32.53
N ALA A 204 -27.17 -13.32 -32.16
CA ALA A 204 -27.62 -14.45 -32.97
C ALA A 204 -29.14 -14.64 -32.91
N HIS A 205 -29.79 -14.30 -31.78
CA HIS A 205 -31.25 -14.37 -31.63
C HIS A 205 -32.01 -13.54 -32.69
N HIS A 206 -31.39 -12.50 -33.22
CA HIS A 206 -31.98 -11.62 -34.22
C HIS A 206 -31.65 -12.03 -35.67
N SER A 207 -30.68 -12.93 -35.87
CA SER A 207 -30.35 -13.47 -37.19
C SER A 207 -31.36 -14.55 -37.62
N GLU A 208 -32.47 -14.18 -38.26
CA GLU A 208 -33.33 -15.14 -38.93
C GLU A 208 -32.54 -15.85 -40.06
N ILE A 209 -32.25 -17.14 -39.85
CA ILE A 209 -31.81 -18.17 -40.82
C ILE A 209 -30.31 -18.18 -41.20
N ALA A 210 -29.60 -19.18 -40.69
CA ALA A 210 -28.87 -20.16 -41.52
C ALA A 210 -28.71 -21.47 -40.73
N GLY A 211 -29.35 -22.53 -41.21
CA GLY A 211 -29.20 -23.86 -40.63
C GLY A 211 -27.74 -24.30 -40.66
N SER A 212 -27.16 -24.49 -39.49
CA SER A 212 -26.01 -25.38 -39.34
C SER A 212 -26.28 -26.31 -38.18
N GLU A 213 -26.43 -27.59 -38.50
CA GLU A 213 -26.44 -28.66 -37.52
C GLU A 213 -25.12 -28.60 -36.74
N ASN A 214 -25.21 -28.40 -35.43
CA ASN A 214 -24.07 -28.60 -34.53
C ASN A 214 -23.64 -30.07 -34.58
N LYS A 215 -22.63 -30.39 -35.40
CA LYS A 215 -21.88 -31.64 -35.27
C LYS A 215 -21.00 -31.52 -34.03
N SER A 216 -21.30 -32.35 -33.04
CA SER A 216 -20.50 -32.49 -31.82
C SER A 216 -19.04 -32.80 -32.18
N GLY A 217 -18.10 -31.91 -31.82
CA GLY A 217 -16.65 -32.12 -31.95
C GLY A 217 -15.87 -31.09 -32.79
N SER A 218 -16.51 -30.10 -33.44
CA SER A 218 -15.82 -29.01 -34.14
C SER A 218 -15.56 -27.80 -33.22
N LYS A 219 -14.47 -27.06 -33.47
CA LYS A 219 -14.17 -25.77 -32.81
C LYS A 219 -15.41 -24.85 -32.89
N PRO A 220 -15.69 -24.04 -31.86
CA PRO A 220 -16.82 -23.10 -31.90
C PRO A 220 -16.69 -22.18 -33.11
N VAL A 221 -17.78 -22.01 -33.85
CA VAL A 221 -17.85 -21.06 -34.96
C VAL A 221 -17.93 -19.68 -34.34
N ILE A 222 -16.90 -18.86 -34.55
CA ILE A 222 -16.90 -17.46 -34.09
C ILE A 222 -17.98 -16.71 -34.87
N TYR A 223 -18.87 -16.01 -34.16
CA TYR A 223 -19.93 -15.21 -34.72
C TYR A 223 -19.39 -14.01 -35.48
N ASP A 224 -19.89 -13.77 -36.69
CA ASP A 224 -19.48 -12.66 -37.53
C ASP A 224 -20.20 -11.37 -37.11
N LEU A 225 -19.56 -10.60 -36.22
CA LEU A 225 -20.05 -9.31 -35.74
C LEU A 225 -20.23 -8.28 -36.86
N GLU A 226 -19.45 -8.38 -37.94
CA GLU A 226 -19.51 -7.45 -39.07
C GLU A 226 -20.87 -7.51 -39.76
N LYS A 227 -21.44 -8.71 -39.88
CA LYS A 227 -22.81 -8.90 -40.40
C LYS A 227 -23.83 -8.21 -39.49
N PHE A 228 -23.74 -8.41 -38.17
CA PHE A 228 -24.65 -7.76 -37.21
C PHE A 228 -24.58 -6.23 -37.28
N VAL A 229 -23.37 -5.66 -37.30
CA VAL A 229 -23.17 -4.21 -37.40
C VAL A 229 -23.82 -3.66 -38.66
N ASN A 230 -23.59 -4.31 -39.81
CA ASN A 230 -24.19 -3.89 -41.07
C ASN A 230 -25.73 -4.00 -41.06
N ASP A 231 -26.26 -5.10 -40.53
CA ASP A 231 -27.69 -5.40 -40.54
C ASP A 231 -28.49 -4.54 -39.54
N TYR A 232 -27.91 -4.16 -38.39
CA TYR A 232 -28.66 -3.51 -37.29
C TYR A 232 -28.15 -2.13 -36.90
N LEU A 233 -26.85 -1.86 -37.04
CA LEU A 233 -26.24 -0.61 -36.59
C LEU A 233 -25.97 0.37 -37.74
N SER A 234 -26.37 0.03 -38.97
CA SER A 234 -26.37 0.97 -40.09
C SER A 234 -27.55 1.95 -39.98
N PRO A 235 -27.38 3.24 -40.31
CA PRO A 235 -28.44 4.26 -40.22
C PRO A 235 -29.76 3.92 -40.92
N GLU A 236 -29.69 3.15 -42.02
CA GLU A 236 -30.85 2.72 -42.80
C GLU A 236 -31.72 1.68 -42.04
N ASN A 237 -31.12 0.96 -41.09
CA ASN A 237 -31.69 -0.19 -40.40
C ASN A 237 -32.08 0.06 -38.94
N TYR A 238 -31.90 1.27 -38.41
CA TYR A 238 -32.28 1.65 -37.03
C TYR A 238 -33.76 1.45 -36.66
N LYS A 239 -34.62 1.13 -37.64
CA LYS A 239 -36.03 0.77 -37.41
C LYS A 239 -36.21 -0.62 -36.83
N ILE A 240 -35.18 -1.46 -36.86
CA ILE A 240 -35.21 -2.81 -36.28
C ILE A 240 -34.66 -2.72 -34.85
N PRO A 241 -35.53 -2.77 -33.81
CA PRO A 241 -35.07 -2.59 -32.43
C PRO A 241 -34.28 -3.80 -31.96
N LEU A 242 -33.05 -3.58 -31.49
CA LEU A 242 -32.27 -4.58 -30.78
C LEU A 242 -32.84 -4.80 -29.37
N GLU A 243 -32.95 -6.05 -28.92
CA GLU A 243 -33.44 -6.35 -27.57
C GLU A 243 -32.30 -6.64 -26.58
N MET A 244 -32.39 -6.07 -25.39
CA MET A 244 -31.61 -6.46 -24.21
C MET A 244 -32.54 -6.98 -23.12
N ARG A 245 -32.11 -8.03 -22.39
CA ARG A 245 -32.93 -8.69 -21.37
C ARG A 245 -32.19 -8.84 -20.05
N ARG A 246 -32.93 -8.72 -18.95
CA ARG A 246 -32.38 -8.79 -17.59
C ARG A 246 -32.29 -10.24 -17.10
N LEU A 247 -31.10 -10.70 -16.73
CA LEU A 247 -30.86 -12.08 -16.29
C LEU A 247 -30.99 -12.29 -14.77
N THR A 248 -30.95 -11.20 -13.99
CA THR A 248 -30.96 -11.23 -12.51
C THR A 248 -31.95 -10.22 -11.93
N ASN A 249 -32.35 -10.43 -10.68
CA ASN A 249 -33.22 -9.51 -9.94
C ASN A 249 -32.75 -9.45 -8.48
N LEU A 250 -31.68 -8.70 -8.24
CA LEU A 250 -31.04 -8.59 -6.95
C LEU A 250 -31.60 -7.41 -6.15
N THR A 251 -31.66 -7.59 -4.82
CA THR A 251 -31.98 -6.50 -3.89
C THR A 251 -30.81 -5.52 -3.71
N SER A 252 -29.59 -5.97 -4.02
CA SER A 252 -28.37 -5.16 -4.11
C SER A 252 -27.98 -4.93 -5.57
N SER A 253 -26.75 -4.47 -5.82
CA SER A 253 -26.15 -4.41 -7.16
C SER A 253 -25.38 -5.70 -7.51
N ALA A 254 -25.33 -6.02 -8.80
CA ALA A 254 -24.35 -6.89 -9.43
C ALA A 254 -23.20 -6.06 -10.02
N MET A 255 -21.98 -6.58 -9.97
CA MET A 255 -20.75 -5.93 -10.47
C MET A 255 -19.87 -6.99 -11.13
N ASP A 256 -19.03 -6.56 -12.07
CA ASP A 256 -17.96 -7.36 -12.69
C ASP A 256 -18.42 -8.75 -13.19
N PRO A 257 -19.41 -8.83 -14.10
CA PRO A 257 -19.81 -10.09 -14.68
C PRO A 257 -18.69 -10.64 -15.57
N GLU A 258 -18.49 -11.95 -15.51
CA GLU A 258 -17.51 -12.67 -16.34
C GLU A 258 -18.12 -14.01 -16.77
N TRP A 259 -17.84 -14.44 -18.00
CA TRP A 259 -18.29 -15.76 -18.46
C TRP A 259 -17.51 -16.87 -17.76
N ALA A 260 -18.20 -17.96 -17.42
CA ALA A 260 -17.59 -19.19 -16.90
C ALA A 260 -17.98 -20.37 -17.80
N GLY A 261 -17.60 -20.27 -19.08
CA GLY A 261 -18.09 -21.10 -20.17
C GLY A 261 -19.41 -20.60 -20.78
N ASP A 262 -19.99 -21.38 -21.69
CA ASP A 262 -21.05 -20.91 -22.61
C ASP A 262 -22.43 -20.58 -21.99
N ASN A 263 -22.69 -20.98 -20.74
CA ASN A 263 -24.03 -20.90 -20.15
C ASN A 263 -24.02 -20.62 -18.64
N GLU A 264 -22.88 -20.14 -18.12
CA GLU A 264 -22.72 -19.74 -16.72
C GLU A 264 -22.01 -18.37 -16.65
N ILE A 265 -22.42 -17.53 -15.70
CA ILE A 265 -21.79 -16.23 -15.42
C ILE A 265 -21.33 -16.19 -13.97
N LEU A 266 -20.12 -15.69 -13.73
CA LEU A 266 -19.66 -15.26 -12.41
C LEU A 266 -19.87 -13.76 -12.26
N PHE A 267 -20.21 -13.29 -11.07
CA PHE A 267 -20.34 -11.86 -10.79
C PHE A 267 -20.24 -11.57 -9.29
N THR A 268 -19.93 -10.33 -8.93
CA THR A 268 -19.86 -9.87 -7.54
C THR A 268 -21.16 -9.21 -7.11
N SER A 269 -21.53 -9.36 -5.84
CA SER A 269 -22.70 -8.71 -5.24
C SER A 269 -22.43 -8.32 -3.79
N PHE A 270 -23.07 -7.26 -3.31
CA PHE A 270 -22.98 -6.86 -1.90
C PHE A 270 -24.20 -7.30 -1.10
N GLU A 271 -24.02 -8.25 -0.19
CA GLU A 271 -25.10 -8.72 0.68
C GLU A 271 -24.61 -9.07 2.09
N LYS A 272 -25.46 -8.84 3.09
CA LYS A 272 -25.14 -9.13 4.50
C LYS A 272 -23.83 -8.48 4.96
N ARG A 273 -23.58 -7.24 4.51
CA ARG A 273 -22.38 -6.44 4.79
C ARG A 273 -21.06 -7.04 4.27
N ALA A 274 -21.13 -7.88 3.24
CA ALA A 274 -19.95 -8.46 2.60
C ALA A 274 -20.11 -8.55 1.08
N MET A 275 -18.98 -8.46 0.37
CA MET A 275 -18.91 -8.82 -1.04
C MET A 275 -18.97 -10.34 -1.19
N LYS A 276 -19.76 -10.81 -2.16
CA LYS A 276 -19.93 -12.22 -2.48
C LYS A 276 -19.74 -12.43 -3.98
N ILE A 277 -18.89 -13.38 -4.31
CA ILE A 277 -18.80 -13.94 -5.67
C ILE A 277 -19.96 -14.92 -5.85
N ARG A 278 -20.73 -14.75 -6.91
CA ARG A 278 -21.89 -15.57 -7.27
C ARG A 278 -21.65 -16.27 -8.59
N LYS A 279 -22.35 -17.40 -8.76
CA LYS A 279 -22.46 -18.11 -10.03
C LYS A 279 -23.92 -18.16 -10.47
N LEU A 280 -24.19 -17.73 -11.70
CA LEU A 280 -25.50 -17.79 -12.36
C LEU A 280 -25.48 -18.85 -13.46
N PRO A 281 -26.03 -20.04 -13.24
CA PRO A 281 -26.13 -21.07 -14.28
C PRO A 281 -27.38 -20.87 -15.14
N GLY A 282 -27.38 -21.47 -16.35
CA GLY A 282 -28.54 -21.53 -17.23
C GLY A 282 -28.91 -20.18 -17.84
N VAL A 283 -27.90 -19.40 -18.23
CA VAL A 283 -28.00 -18.05 -18.78
C VAL A 283 -28.95 -17.98 -19.98
N ASN A 284 -28.85 -18.90 -20.94
CA ASN A 284 -29.68 -18.90 -22.13
C ASN A 284 -31.17 -19.07 -21.79
N ASN A 285 -31.50 -20.02 -20.90
CA ASN A 285 -32.88 -20.21 -20.44
C ASN A 285 -33.42 -18.97 -19.72
N LYS A 286 -32.57 -18.27 -18.96
CA LYS A 286 -32.96 -17.03 -18.25
C LYS A 286 -33.19 -15.87 -19.19
N PHE A 287 -32.44 -15.81 -20.29
CA PHE A 287 -32.64 -14.82 -21.34
C PHE A 287 -33.99 -15.03 -22.04
N ASP A 288 -34.26 -16.26 -22.45
CA ASP A 288 -35.51 -16.63 -23.12
C ASP A 288 -36.73 -16.41 -22.22
N SER A 289 -36.60 -16.68 -20.92
CA SER A 289 -37.68 -16.55 -19.94
C SER A 289 -37.73 -15.19 -19.22
N SER A 290 -36.97 -14.18 -19.66
CA SER A 290 -36.92 -12.89 -18.96
C SER A 290 -38.19 -12.07 -19.22
N ASP A 291 -38.88 -11.69 -18.15
CA ASP A 291 -40.04 -10.78 -18.21
C ASP A 291 -39.63 -9.31 -18.42
N MET A 292 -38.35 -8.98 -18.21
CA MET A 292 -37.82 -7.63 -18.38
C MET A 292 -37.03 -7.57 -19.69
N VAL A 293 -37.67 -6.99 -20.71
CA VAL A 293 -37.14 -6.81 -22.06
C VAL A 293 -37.15 -5.32 -22.38
N VAL A 294 -36.01 -4.79 -22.85
CA VAL A 294 -35.88 -3.40 -23.30
C VAL A 294 -35.48 -3.41 -24.75
N LYS A 295 -36.23 -2.65 -25.56
CA LYS A 295 -35.93 -2.41 -26.98
C LYS A 295 -35.05 -1.17 -27.09
N ILE A 296 -33.91 -1.33 -27.72
CA ILE A 296 -32.92 -0.28 -27.97
C ILE A 296 -33.36 0.46 -29.23
N ASP A 297 -33.60 1.76 -29.08
CA ASP A 297 -34.12 2.63 -30.13
C ASP A 297 -33.02 3.59 -30.59
N PHE A 298 -32.27 3.17 -31.62
CA PHE A 298 -31.17 3.95 -32.19
C PHE A 298 -31.63 5.20 -32.94
N ILE A 299 -32.94 5.38 -33.20
CA ILE A 299 -33.48 6.63 -33.76
C ILE A 299 -33.29 7.79 -32.76
N LYS A 300 -33.20 7.48 -31.47
CA LYS A 300 -32.90 8.46 -30.40
C LYS A 300 -31.43 8.86 -30.31
N LYS A 301 -30.61 8.53 -31.31
CA LYS A 301 -29.24 9.06 -31.46
C LYS A 301 -29.33 10.56 -31.70
N GLU A 302 -29.55 11.31 -30.62
CA GLU A 302 -29.44 12.77 -30.59
C GLU A 302 -27.97 13.19 -30.76
N ASN A 303 -27.72 14.51 -30.81
CA ASN A 303 -26.34 15.01 -30.79
C ASN A 303 -25.67 14.52 -29.50
N ILE A 304 -24.51 13.88 -29.65
CA ILE A 304 -23.66 13.50 -28.51
C ILE A 304 -23.34 14.79 -27.75
N TRP A 305 -23.35 14.74 -26.41
CA TRP A 305 -23.05 15.92 -25.61
C TRP A 305 -21.62 16.40 -25.90
N GLU A 306 -21.42 17.71 -25.94
CA GLU A 306 -20.09 18.32 -26.00
C GLU A 306 -19.94 19.31 -24.84
N PRO A 307 -18.77 19.37 -24.18
CA PRO A 307 -18.54 20.33 -23.14
C PRO A 307 -18.51 21.74 -23.73
N ASP A 308 -19.10 22.69 -23.01
CA ASP A 308 -19.03 24.09 -23.37
C ASP A 308 -17.58 24.54 -23.52
N LYS A 309 -17.21 24.98 -24.72
CA LYS A 309 -15.89 25.54 -24.99
C LYS A 309 -15.85 26.98 -24.49
N LEU A 310 -15.01 27.25 -23.49
CA LEU A 310 -14.78 28.62 -23.00
C LEU A 310 -14.26 29.50 -24.15
N LYS A 311 -15.04 30.53 -24.54
CA LYS A 311 -14.63 31.52 -25.53
C LYS A 311 -13.63 32.50 -24.89
N GLY A 312 -12.34 32.24 -25.05
CA GLY A 312 -11.28 33.10 -24.57
C GLY A 312 -10.02 32.98 -25.42
N ILE A 313 -9.14 33.99 -25.36
CA ILE A 313 -7.79 33.86 -25.89
C ILE A 313 -7.11 32.78 -25.05
N SER A 314 -6.68 31.68 -25.68
CA SER A 314 -5.86 30.65 -25.03
C SER A 314 -4.53 31.26 -24.59
N GLY A 315 -4.52 31.89 -23.42
CA GLY A 315 -3.33 32.23 -22.67
C GLY A 315 -3.00 31.06 -21.76
N LYS A 316 -1.84 30.45 -21.94
CA LYS A 316 -1.30 29.51 -20.95
C LYS A 316 -0.86 30.33 -19.74
N ASN A 317 -1.80 30.64 -18.84
CA ASN A 317 -1.46 31.24 -17.56
C ASN A 317 -1.02 30.13 -16.61
N ASN A 318 0.25 30.13 -16.25
CA ASN A 318 0.72 29.33 -15.13
C ASN A 318 0.30 30.03 -13.85
N THR A 319 -0.86 29.67 -13.31
CA THR A 319 -1.23 30.07 -11.95
C THR A 319 -0.37 29.26 -10.99
N ARG A 320 0.49 29.93 -10.22
CA ARG A 320 1.25 29.26 -9.17
C ARG A 320 0.30 29.02 -8.00
N TYR A 321 0.28 27.81 -7.46
CA TYR A 321 -0.47 27.51 -6.25
C TYR A 321 -0.06 28.48 -5.12
N GLU A 322 -1.05 29.18 -4.56
CA GLU A 322 -0.86 30.07 -3.42
C GLU A 322 -0.98 29.23 -2.14
N LYS A 323 0.09 29.23 -1.34
CA LYS A 323 0.17 28.41 -0.13
C LYS A 323 -0.59 29.10 1.00
N ASP A 324 -1.80 28.60 1.29
CA ASP A 324 -2.60 29.02 2.44
C ASP A 324 -2.46 28.00 3.58
N PHE A 325 -2.02 28.45 4.75
CA PHE A 325 -1.61 27.59 5.87
C PHE A 325 -2.66 27.59 6.98
N SER A 326 -2.99 26.40 7.47
CA SER A 326 -3.88 26.18 8.61
C SER A 326 -3.20 25.32 9.68
N MET A 327 -3.71 25.37 10.92
CA MET A 327 -3.17 24.58 12.04
C MET A 327 -3.78 23.18 12.06
N ASP A 328 -2.93 22.15 11.94
CA ASP A 328 -3.39 20.75 11.94
C ASP A 328 -3.43 20.17 13.35
N LEU A 329 -2.39 20.46 14.14
CA LEU A 329 -2.15 19.83 15.43
C LEU A 329 -1.55 20.83 16.39
N ALA A 330 -2.11 20.91 17.59
CA ALA A 330 -1.50 21.54 18.75
C ALA A 330 -1.66 20.58 19.92
N THR A 331 -0.55 19.96 20.34
CA THR A 331 -0.55 19.00 21.45
C THR A 331 0.47 19.41 22.50
N THR A 332 0.16 19.13 23.76
CA THR A 332 1.05 19.37 24.89
C THR A 332 1.21 18.09 25.70
N SER A 333 2.39 17.94 26.30
CA SER A 333 2.68 16.85 27.23
C SER A 333 3.46 17.37 28.43
N ILE A 334 3.21 16.76 29.58
CA ILE A 334 3.98 16.95 30.80
C ILE A 334 4.44 15.57 31.21
N THR A 335 5.74 15.40 31.34
CA THR A 335 6.38 14.16 31.80
C THR A 335 7.20 14.48 33.03
N THR A 336 7.06 13.69 34.08
CA THR A 336 7.93 13.79 35.26
C THR A 336 8.74 12.52 35.39
N ASP A 337 10.04 12.68 35.53
CA ASP A 337 10.99 11.60 35.70
C ASP A 337 11.75 11.82 37.02
N PRO A 338 11.90 10.79 37.88
CA PRO A 338 12.59 10.91 39.17
C PRO A 338 14.04 11.42 39.07
N VAL A 339 14.65 11.30 37.90
CA VAL A 339 16.04 11.61 37.62
C VAL A 339 16.21 12.89 36.78
N PHE A 340 15.36 13.08 35.76
CA PHE A 340 15.44 14.24 34.85
C PHE A 340 14.52 15.40 35.24
N GLY A 341 13.67 15.23 36.26
CA GLY A 341 12.73 16.25 36.69
C GLY A 341 11.50 16.32 35.78
N THR A 342 10.87 17.49 35.74
CA THR A 342 9.62 17.69 34.98
C THR A 342 9.90 18.36 33.64
N ASN A 343 9.54 17.68 32.56
CA ASN A 343 9.55 18.20 31.21
C ASN A 343 8.12 18.59 30.81
N ALA A 344 7.91 19.82 30.38
CA ALA A 344 6.62 20.31 29.91
C ALA A 344 6.78 21.00 28.57
N GLY A 345 5.94 20.66 27.60
CA GLY A 345 6.04 21.26 26.28
C GLY A 345 4.93 20.85 25.34
N GLY A 346 5.07 21.24 24.09
CA GLY A 346 4.12 20.92 23.04
C GLY A 346 4.70 21.05 21.64
N VAL A 347 3.95 20.49 20.70
CA VAL A 347 4.21 20.58 19.27
C VAL A 347 3.02 21.26 18.61
N ILE A 348 3.31 22.25 17.77
CA ILE A 348 2.34 22.88 16.87
C ILE A 348 2.74 22.52 15.44
N SER A 349 1.78 22.06 14.64
CA SER A 349 1.93 21.78 13.20
C SER A 349 1.00 22.68 12.41
N LEU A 350 1.54 23.30 11.35
CA LEU A 350 0.76 24.00 10.33
C LEU A 350 0.99 23.31 8.98
N SER A 351 -0.04 23.17 8.16
CA SER A 351 0.09 22.68 6.78
C SER A 351 -0.67 23.54 5.77
N ASP A 352 -0.21 23.51 4.52
CA ASP A 352 -0.96 24.10 3.41
C ASP A 352 -2.19 23.27 3.05
N MET A 353 -3.10 23.80 2.23
CA MET A 353 -4.35 23.10 1.85
C MET A 353 -4.13 21.71 1.23
N LEU A 354 -2.99 21.47 0.57
CA LEU A 354 -2.64 20.17 0.00
C LEU A 354 -1.83 19.27 0.96
N GLY A 355 -1.40 19.78 2.11
CA GLY A 355 -0.56 19.08 3.08
C GLY A 355 0.87 18.81 2.59
N ASN A 356 1.29 19.45 1.50
CA ASN A 356 2.59 19.32 0.86
C ASN A 356 3.67 20.10 1.61
N GLU A 357 3.31 21.21 2.25
CA GLU A 357 4.23 22.07 2.97
C GLU A 357 3.79 22.15 4.42
N ARG A 358 4.71 21.82 5.34
CA ARG A 358 4.41 21.76 6.78
C ARG A 358 5.42 22.54 7.59
N TYR A 359 4.95 23.22 8.61
CA TYR A 359 5.78 23.84 9.64
C TYR A 359 5.54 23.14 10.98
N TYR A 360 6.61 22.72 11.63
CA TYR A 360 6.59 22.17 12.98
C TYR A 360 7.29 23.14 13.93
N PHE A 361 6.61 23.45 15.02
CA PHE A 361 7.14 24.21 16.14
C PHE A 361 7.14 23.31 17.37
N LEU A 362 8.32 22.90 17.79
CA LEU A 362 8.52 22.17 19.04
C LEU A 362 8.96 23.17 20.10
N ILE A 363 8.20 23.26 21.20
CA ILE A 363 8.47 24.18 22.30
C ILE A 363 8.35 23.39 23.60
N PHE A 364 9.44 23.29 24.37
CA PHE A 364 9.39 22.57 25.64
C PHE A 364 10.40 23.12 26.64
N ASN A 365 10.17 22.81 27.91
CA ASN A 365 11.02 23.21 29.01
C ASN A 365 11.38 21.99 29.85
N ASN A 366 12.67 21.85 30.19
CA ASN A 366 13.21 20.78 31.02
C ASN A 366 13.56 21.29 32.43
N SER A 367 12.71 22.13 33.04
CA SER A 367 13.05 22.82 34.28
C SER A 367 13.06 21.88 35.48
N ASP A 368 14.20 21.82 36.16
CA ASP A 368 14.31 21.40 37.55
C ASP A 368 13.91 22.58 38.47
N PRO A 369 13.33 22.39 39.67
CA PRO A 369 12.86 23.49 40.54
C PRO A 369 13.92 24.52 40.92
N ASN A 370 15.20 24.20 40.74
CA ASN A 370 16.35 25.03 41.08
C ASN A 370 16.97 25.79 39.88
N SER A 371 16.42 25.68 38.66
CA SER A 371 17.00 26.26 37.43
C SER A 371 16.30 27.55 36.97
N ASP A 372 17.04 28.47 36.33
CA ASP A 372 16.45 29.63 35.65
C ASP A 372 15.60 29.14 34.46
N PHE A 373 14.27 29.31 34.54
CA PHE A 373 13.28 28.89 33.53
C PHE A 373 13.73 29.13 32.08
N TRP A 374 14.34 30.29 31.79
CA TRP A 374 14.80 30.70 30.46
C TRP A 374 16.00 29.89 29.94
N LYS A 375 16.86 29.36 30.83
CA LYS A 375 18.02 28.55 30.43
C LYS A 375 17.63 27.15 29.95
N SER A 376 16.48 26.65 30.41
CA SER A 376 15.94 25.31 30.15
C SER A 376 14.87 25.30 29.06
N PHE A 377 14.65 26.44 28.39
CA PHE A 377 13.67 26.57 27.31
C PHE A 377 14.25 26.09 25.97
N ASN A 378 13.54 25.16 25.34
CA ASN A 378 13.92 24.50 24.09
C ASN A 378 12.95 24.89 22.99
N VAL A 379 13.48 25.20 21.81
CA VAL A 379 12.69 25.52 20.62
C VAL A 379 13.30 24.81 19.42
N ALA A 380 12.48 24.19 18.59
CA ALA A 380 12.86 23.80 17.24
C ALA A 380 11.78 24.23 16.25
N ILE A 381 12.22 24.79 15.13
CA ILE A 381 11.36 25.20 14.02
C ILE A 381 11.83 24.44 12.79
N SER A 382 10.92 23.69 12.19
CA SER A 382 11.21 22.85 11.05
C SER A 382 10.20 23.09 9.94
N LYS A 383 10.70 23.20 8.71
CA LYS A 383 9.88 23.18 7.51
C LYS A 383 10.07 21.86 6.79
N VAL A 384 8.99 21.23 6.36
CA VAL A 384 8.98 20.00 5.57
C VAL A 384 8.26 20.26 4.24
N SER A 385 8.86 19.83 3.15
CA SER A 385 8.36 19.95 1.78
C SER A 385 8.24 18.56 1.16
N LEU A 386 7.02 18.20 0.77
CA LEU A 386 6.62 16.92 0.15
C LEU A 386 6.05 17.11 -1.27
N GLU A 387 6.14 18.33 -1.82
CA GLU A 387 5.58 18.73 -3.11
C GLU A 387 6.17 17.93 -4.29
N GLN A 388 7.41 17.48 -4.16
CA GLN A 388 8.14 16.74 -5.18
C GLN A 388 8.54 15.37 -4.66
N ARG A 389 8.86 14.45 -5.57
CA ARG A 389 9.35 13.11 -5.21
C ARG A 389 10.53 13.15 -4.24
N LEU A 390 11.46 14.10 -4.40
CA LEU A 390 12.48 14.36 -3.38
C LEU A 390 11.85 15.16 -2.23
N ASN A 391 11.56 14.47 -1.13
CA ASN A 391 11.13 15.11 0.10
C ASN A 391 12.34 15.77 0.76
N TYR A 392 12.16 16.97 1.30
CA TYR A 392 13.20 17.61 2.09
C TYR A 392 12.63 18.37 3.29
N ALA A 393 13.43 18.47 4.33
CA ALA A 393 13.13 19.19 5.54
C ALA A 393 14.35 19.98 5.99
N TYR A 394 14.14 21.18 6.51
CA TYR A 394 15.20 21.95 7.13
C TYR A 394 14.67 22.70 8.33
N GLY A 395 15.55 22.97 9.28
CA GLY A 395 15.12 23.62 10.50
C GLY A 395 16.28 24.16 11.32
N ILE A 396 15.91 24.93 12.32
CA ILE A 396 16.80 25.48 13.33
C ILE A 396 16.32 25.07 14.71
N TYR A 397 17.24 24.92 15.65
CA TYR A 397 16.90 24.54 17.01
C TYR A 397 17.85 25.14 18.04
N HIS A 398 17.28 25.37 19.21
CA HIS A 398 17.99 25.54 20.47
C HIS A 398 17.51 24.46 21.42
N LEU A 399 18.42 23.59 21.83
CA LEU A 399 18.14 22.52 22.79
C LEU A 399 19.05 22.67 24.00
N SER A 400 18.48 22.65 25.20
CA SER A 400 19.21 22.72 26.45
C SER A 400 18.62 21.79 27.51
N GLY A 401 19.48 21.16 28.30
CA GLY A 401 19.05 20.31 29.41
C GLY A 401 20.12 19.36 29.91
N LYS A 402 19.79 18.67 30.98
CA LYS A 402 20.63 17.65 31.60
C LYS A 402 20.63 16.38 30.74
N ARG A 403 21.80 15.84 30.45
CA ARG A 403 22.05 14.60 29.70
C ARG A 403 22.88 13.66 30.59
N TYR A 404 22.77 12.36 30.38
CA TYR A 404 23.68 11.41 31.03
C TYR A 404 24.94 11.22 30.19
N ASP A 405 26.10 11.38 30.81
CA ASP A 405 27.34 10.83 30.27
C ASP A 405 27.45 9.39 30.77
N ILE A 406 26.95 8.44 29.99
CA ILE A 406 26.92 7.04 30.40
C ILE A 406 28.29 6.36 30.07
N SER A 407 29.28 7.11 29.58
CA SER A 407 30.64 6.61 29.41
C SER A 407 31.34 6.35 30.75
N GLU A 408 31.04 7.17 31.76
CA GLU A 408 31.43 7.02 33.17
C GLU A 408 30.16 6.80 34.03
N SER A 409 30.21 5.94 35.05
CA SER A 409 29.01 5.64 35.87
C SER A 409 28.55 6.87 36.65
N ASP A 410 27.26 7.19 36.57
CA ASP A 410 26.52 8.18 37.38
C ASP A 410 26.84 9.68 37.17
N VAL A 411 27.51 10.06 36.08
CA VAL A 411 27.75 11.47 35.76
C VAL A 411 26.72 11.99 34.76
N SER A 412 26.00 13.04 35.16
CA SER A 412 25.14 13.82 34.26
C SER A 412 25.84 15.12 33.89
N TYR A 413 25.75 15.53 32.64
CA TYR A 413 26.28 16.80 32.16
C TYR A 413 25.14 17.70 31.67
N TYR A 414 25.31 19.02 31.79
CA TYR A 414 24.40 19.96 31.14
C TYR A 414 24.86 20.21 29.72
N GLU A 415 23.97 20.07 28.75
CA GLU A 415 24.27 20.35 27.34
C GLU A 415 23.40 21.49 26.83
N ARG A 416 24.02 22.39 26.07
CA ARG A 416 23.32 23.39 25.28
C ARG A 416 23.77 23.32 23.83
N MET A 417 22.80 23.24 22.93
CA MET A 417 22.99 23.09 21.50
C MET A 417 22.24 24.18 20.75
N TYR A 418 22.92 24.82 19.81
CA TYR A 418 22.31 25.66 18.79
C TYR A 418 22.68 25.09 17.44
N GLY A 419 21.70 24.82 16.59
CA GLY A 419 22.00 24.19 15.32
C GLY A 419 20.97 24.41 14.24
N ALA A 420 21.38 24.02 13.04
CA ALA A 420 20.53 23.91 11.88
C ALA A 420 20.72 22.52 11.25
N TYR A 421 19.74 22.10 10.47
CA TYR A 421 19.84 20.86 9.71
C TYR A 421 19.11 20.96 8.37
N LEU A 422 19.54 20.10 7.45
CA LEU A 422 18.89 19.74 6.21
C LEU A 422 18.76 18.22 6.18
N SER A 423 17.56 17.71 5.92
CA SER A 423 17.26 16.30 5.74
C SER A 423 16.58 16.13 4.40
N MET A 424 16.95 15.10 3.65
CA MET A 424 16.33 14.77 2.37
C MET A 424 16.01 13.29 2.34
N ALA A 425 14.87 12.92 1.74
CA ALA A 425 14.44 11.54 1.58
C ALA A 425 13.96 11.34 0.15
N TYR A 426 14.61 10.43 -0.58
CA TYR A 426 14.24 10.04 -1.93
C TYR A 426 13.60 8.64 -1.93
N PRO A 427 12.28 8.54 -2.14
CA PRO A 427 11.58 7.27 -2.25
C PRO A 427 11.93 6.59 -3.58
N LEU A 428 12.52 5.39 -3.47
CA LEU A 428 12.80 4.51 -4.61
C LEU A 428 11.52 3.75 -5.01
N SER A 429 10.71 3.40 -4.01
CA SER A 429 9.42 2.71 -4.08
C SER A 429 8.64 3.02 -2.79
N PHE A 430 7.42 2.51 -2.64
CA PHE A 430 6.67 2.58 -1.38
C PHE A 430 7.42 1.98 -0.18
N PHE A 431 8.21 0.92 -0.40
CA PHE A 431 8.89 0.19 0.68
C PHE A 431 10.34 0.61 0.91
N ARG A 432 10.97 1.32 -0.04
CA ARG A 432 12.41 1.63 -0.01
C ARG A 432 12.71 3.09 -0.27
N ARG A 433 13.67 3.64 0.48
CA ARG A 433 14.12 5.02 0.30
C ARG A 433 15.58 5.21 0.67
N LEU A 434 16.17 6.25 0.10
CA LEU A 434 17.46 6.81 0.50
C LEU A 434 17.21 8.07 1.32
N GLU A 435 17.82 8.16 2.49
CA GLU A 435 17.80 9.35 3.33
C GLU A 435 19.20 9.94 3.44
N THR A 436 19.27 11.26 3.53
CA THR A 436 20.51 11.97 3.84
C THR A 436 20.22 13.11 4.79
N SER A 437 21.12 13.32 5.76
CA SER A 437 21.01 14.40 6.73
C SER A 437 22.33 15.13 6.86
N THR A 438 22.30 16.46 6.84
CA THR A 438 23.41 17.31 7.24
C THR A 438 22.95 18.19 8.40
N SER A 439 23.70 18.19 9.49
CA SER A 439 23.47 19.10 10.62
C SER A 439 24.75 19.82 11.00
N LEU A 440 24.61 21.12 11.26
CA LEU A 440 25.65 21.96 11.84
C LEU A 440 25.15 22.44 13.20
N SER A 441 25.88 22.13 14.26
CA SER A 441 25.47 22.50 15.62
C SER A 441 26.66 22.91 16.48
N GLN A 442 26.51 24.05 17.16
CA GLN A 442 27.40 24.40 18.26
C GLN A 442 26.87 23.74 19.52
N THR A 443 27.69 22.92 20.18
CA THR A 443 27.38 22.31 21.48
C THR A 443 28.35 22.81 22.55
N THR A 444 27.82 23.05 23.74
CA THR A 444 28.56 23.31 24.97
C THR A 444 28.12 22.31 26.02
N LYS A 445 29.08 21.54 26.55
CA LYS A 445 28.89 20.49 27.55
C LYS A 445 29.60 20.89 28.85
N ASP A 446 28.82 20.97 29.92
CA ASP A 446 29.28 21.23 31.28
C ASP A 446 29.26 19.91 32.06
N ILE A 447 30.42 19.24 32.17
CA ILE A 447 30.54 17.90 32.76
C ILE A 447 30.82 18.00 34.27
N ASP A 448 31.75 18.86 34.68
CA ASP A 448 32.04 19.21 36.08
C ASP A 448 32.65 20.63 36.19
N LEU A 449 33.09 21.05 37.39
CA LEU A 449 33.67 22.38 37.67
C LEU A 449 34.93 22.73 36.84
N LEU A 450 35.60 21.73 36.25
CA LEU A 450 36.87 21.90 35.51
C LEU A 450 36.76 21.44 34.04
N ASN A 451 35.77 20.61 33.71
CA ASN A 451 35.57 20.00 32.39
C ASN A 451 34.43 20.68 31.62
N TYR A 452 34.80 21.75 30.91
CA TYR A 452 33.96 22.45 29.94
C TYR A 452 34.40 22.09 28.52
N ARG A 453 33.47 21.63 27.67
CA ARG A 453 33.76 21.32 26.25
C ARG A 453 32.85 22.08 25.32
N LYS A 454 33.43 22.78 24.35
CA LYS A 454 32.72 23.44 23.26
C LYS A 454 33.09 22.78 21.92
N SER A 455 32.10 22.50 21.08
CA SER A 455 32.30 21.92 19.75
C SER A 455 31.42 22.59 18.72
N LEU A 456 31.90 22.69 17.48
CA LEU A 456 31.09 23.03 16.32
C LEU A 456 30.99 21.80 15.43
N LEU A 457 29.95 21.00 15.64
CA LEU A 457 29.77 19.70 15.02
C LEU A 457 29.11 19.85 13.65
N LEU A 458 29.82 19.38 12.61
CA LEU A 458 29.25 19.05 11.32
C LEU A 458 29.01 17.54 11.27
N SER A 459 27.75 17.14 11.18
CA SER A 459 27.33 15.74 11.09
C SER A 459 26.63 15.49 9.76
N ASN A 460 27.13 14.51 9.00
CA ASN A 460 26.52 14.06 7.76
C ASN A 460 26.16 12.58 7.89
N SER A 461 25.01 12.18 7.37
CA SER A 461 24.64 10.77 7.28
C SER A 461 23.93 10.46 5.97
N VAL A 462 24.09 9.22 5.52
CA VAL A 462 23.33 8.62 4.42
C VAL A 462 22.77 7.29 4.90
N ALA A 463 21.49 7.05 4.65
CA ALA A 463 20.82 5.83 5.03
C ALA A 463 20.08 5.21 3.85
N TYR A 464 20.12 3.88 3.77
CA TYR A 464 19.22 3.09 2.96
C TYR A 464 18.23 2.39 3.89
N ILE A 465 16.95 2.60 3.64
CA ILE A 465 15.86 2.06 4.46
C ILE A 465 14.94 1.24 3.58
N LYS A 466 14.61 0.03 4.06
CA LYS A 466 13.54 -0.83 3.55
C LYS A 466 12.60 -1.18 4.70
N ASP A 467 11.30 -0.96 4.53
CA ASP A 467 10.29 -1.38 5.51
C ASP A 467 9.02 -1.84 4.77
N ASN A 468 8.71 -3.13 4.90
CA ASN A 468 7.44 -3.72 4.47
C ASN A 468 6.83 -4.58 5.59
N ALA A 469 7.15 -4.26 6.85
CA ALA A 469 6.68 -5.04 8.00
C ALA A 469 5.18 -4.89 8.22
N ILE A 470 4.51 -6.02 8.41
CA ILE A 470 3.08 -6.10 8.63
C ILE A 470 2.83 -6.20 10.13
N TYR A 471 2.07 -5.25 10.67
CA TYR A 471 1.76 -5.19 12.09
C TYR A 471 0.49 -5.98 12.43
N GLY A 472 0.59 -6.85 13.44
CA GLY A 472 -0.55 -7.39 14.16
C GLY A 472 -0.81 -6.60 15.45
N LEU A 473 -1.71 -7.10 16.29
CA LEU A 473 -2.12 -6.41 17.52
C LEU A 473 -1.00 -6.23 18.55
N THR A 474 -0.02 -7.13 18.60
CA THR A 474 1.08 -7.09 19.59
C THR A 474 2.44 -6.82 18.96
N GLY A 475 2.47 -6.25 17.75
CA GLY A 475 3.68 -5.97 16.99
C GLY A 475 3.75 -6.69 15.64
N PRO A 476 4.90 -6.63 14.93
CA PRO A 476 5.04 -7.19 13.60
C PRO A 476 4.84 -8.71 13.55
N VAL A 477 4.09 -9.18 12.55
CA VAL A 477 3.75 -10.59 12.33
C VAL A 477 4.36 -11.17 11.06
N ASP A 478 4.69 -10.33 10.08
CA ASP A 478 5.24 -10.72 8.79
C ASP A 478 6.03 -9.55 8.16
N GLY A 479 6.78 -9.79 7.09
CA GLY A 479 7.59 -8.79 6.39
C GLY A 479 8.95 -8.52 7.03
N GLU A 480 9.61 -7.44 6.65
CA GLU A 480 10.97 -7.10 7.08
C GLU A 480 11.20 -5.61 7.26
N LYS A 481 12.21 -5.30 8.07
CA LYS A 481 12.77 -3.96 8.25
C LYS A 481 14.27 -4.03 8.08
N PHE A 482 14.82 -3.09 7.32
CA PHE A 482 16.25 -2.96 7.12
C PHE A 482 16.63 -1.49 7.14
N ASN A 483 17.65 -1.16 7.93
CA ASN A 483 18.29 0.14 7.93
C ASN A 483 19.80 -0.06 7.87
N THR A 484 20.45 0.56 6.89
CA THR A 484 21.90 0.76 6.90
C THR A 484 22.17 2.26 6.84
N THR A 485 22.79 2.79 7.88
CA THR A 485 23.19 4.20 7.98
C THR A 485 24.70 4.31 8.10
N LEU A 486 25.30 5.15 7.27
CA LEU A 486 26.69 5.59 7.38
C LEU A 486 26.70 7.06 7.77
N GLY A 487 27.49 7.41 8.78
CA GLY A 487 27.58 8.76 9.29
C GLY A 487 29.02 9.20 9.53
N TYR A 488 29.24 10.50 9.48
CA TYR A 488 30.48 11.13 9.90
C TYR A 488 30.18 12.41 10.66
N THR A 489 30.72 12.51 11.87
CA THR A 489 30.61 13.69 12.72
C THR A 489 32.01 14.23 13.00
N THR A 490 32.22 15.52 12.73
CA THR A 490 33.49 16.19 12.99
C THR A 490 33.26 17.56 13.63
N ASP A 491 34.10 17.90 14.60
CA ASP A 491 34.20 19.24 15.16
C ASP A 491 35.10 20.09 14.26
N ILE A 492 34.50 21.01 13.51
CA ILE A 492 35.20 21.82 12.51
C ILE A 492 35.92 23.04 13.10
N GLN A 493 35.78 23.30 14.40
CA GLN A 493 36.38 24.49 15.03
C GLN A 493 37.35 24.15 16.17
N TYR A 494 36.99 23.21 17.04
CA TYR A 494 37.77 22.96 18.27
C TYR A 494 38.45 21.58 18.26
N SER A 495 38.23 20.77 17.23
CA SER A 495 38.80 19.41 17.09
C SER A 495 38.52 18.50 18.31
N ASN A 496 37.43 18.74 19.05
CA ASN A 496 37.12 17.97 20.25
C ASN A 496 36.43 16.64 19.96
N GLU A 497 35.68 16.53 18.85
CA GLU A 497 34.92 15.33 18.49
C GLU A 497 35.18 14.98 17.02
N ASN A 498 35.47 13.72 16.71
CA ASN A 498 35.61 13.25 15.34
C ASN A 498 35.39 11.73 15.30
N PHE A 499 34.30 11.26 14.70
CA PHE A 499 34.03 9.83 14.56
C PHE A 499 33.17 9.49 13.34
N TYR A 500 33.34 8.27 12.85
CA TYR A 500 32.48 7.65 11.84
C TYR A 500 31.48 6.72 12.50
N SER A 501 30.27 6.65 11.96
CA SER A 501 29.18 5.80 12.42
C SER A 501 28.78 4.81 11.34
N VAL A 502 28.61 3.54 11.70
CA VAL A 502 28.04 2.48 10.88
C VAL A 502 26.93 1.83 11.67
N LEU A 503 25.69 1.97 11.22
CA LEU A 503 24.51 1.39 11.87
C LEU A 503 23.81 0.44 10.90
N ILE A 504 23.72 -0.83 11.25
CA ILE A 504 23.00 -1.84 10.48
C ILE A 504 21.97 -2.48 11.42
N ASP A 505 20.69 -2.44 11.07
CA ASP A 505 19.60 -3.13 11.76
C ASP A 505 18.77 -3.88 10.72
N TYR A 506 18.66 -5.20 10.86
CA TYR A 506 17.84 -6.06 10.02
C TYR A 506 16.86 -6.83 10.90
N ARG A 507 15.59 -6.84 10.51
CA ARG A 507 14.53 -7.59 11.17
C ARG A 507 13.72 -8.33 10.12
N LYS A 508 13.42 -9.59 10.41
CA LYS A 508 12.58 -10.43 9.56
C LYS A 508 11.53 -11.12 10.40
N TYR A 509 10.31 -11.09 9.93
CA TYR A 509 9.15 -11.73 10.55
C TYR A 509 8.57 -12.72 9.55
N PHE A 510 8.31 -13.93 10.01
CA PHE A 510 7.75 -15.01 9.22
C PHE A 510 6.47 -15.49 9.89
N GLN A 511 5.34 -15.37 9.21
CA GLN A 511 4.13 -16.03 9.67
C GLN A 511 4.16 -17.50 9.25
N VAL A 512 4.57 -18.39 10.17
CA VAL A 512 4.73 -19.83 9.89
C VAL A 512 3.37 -20.52 9.78
N PHE A 513 2.44 -20.11 10.63
CA PHE A 513 1.02 -20.49 10.60
C PHE A 513 0.17 -19.27 10.95
N PRO A 514 -1.13 -19.22 10.59
CA PRO A 514 -2.02 -18.17 11.06
C PRO A 514 -1.94 -18.03 12.60
N GLY A 515 -1.50 -16.86 13.06
CA GLY A 515 -1.29 -16.54 14.47
C GLY A 515 0.08 -16.88 15.06
N ILE A 516 0.90 -17.73 14.41
CA ILE A 516 2.25 -18.07 14.87
C ILE A 516 3.30 -17.35 14.01
N THR A 517 4.11 -16.52 14.64
CA THR A 517 5.17 -15.74 13.97
C THR A 517 6.53 -16.11 14.52
N PHE A 518 7.49 -16.39 13.64
CA PHE A 518 8.91 -16.40 13.96
C PHE A 518 9.51 -15.03 13.63
N ALA A 519 10.08 -14.36 14.63
CA ALA A 519 10.65 -13.03 14.54
C ALA A 519 12.15 -13.08 14.80
N THR A 520 12.94 -12.47 13.93
CA THR A 520 14.39 -12.40 14.08
C THR A 520 14.89 -10.97 13.93
N ARG A 521 15.95 -10.63 14.66
CA ARG A 521 16.67 -9.37 14.53
C ARG A 521 18.17 -9.63 14.52
N GLY A 522 18.89 -8.93 13.67
CA GLY A 522 20.34 -8.80 13.68
C GLY A 522 20.71 -7.33 13.63
N GLN A 523 21.65 -6.90 14.46
CA GLN A 523 22.04 -5.50 14.55
C GLN A 523 23.54 -5.39 14.79
N TRP A 524 24.18 -4.47 14.08
CA TRP A 524 25.59 -4.12 14.22
C TRP A 524 25.74 -2.60 14.18
N PHE A 525 26.11 -1.99 15.30
CA PHE A 525 26.37 -0.56 15.40
C PHE A 525 27.82 -0.30 15.80
N MET A 526 28.46 0.67 15.16
CA MET A 526 29.84 1.06 15.43
C MET A 526 29.99 2.56 15.32
N ASN A 527 30.62 3.17 16.33
CA ASN A 527 31.18 4.50 16.25
C ASN A 527 32.69 4.38 16.46
N GLU A 528 33.48 4.90 15.54
CA GLU A 528 34.95 4.82 15.59
C GLU A 528 35.55 6.21 15.49
N GLY A 529 36.35 6.61 16.48
CA GLY A 529 37.06 7.87 16.50
C GLY A 529 37.16 8.55 17.86
N LYS A 530 37.61 9.80 17.86
CA LYS A 530 37.83 10.64 19.06
C LYS A 530 36.48 11.03 19.68
N ASN A 531 36.31 10.68 20.96
CA ASN A 531 35.09 10.94 21.74
C ASN A 531 33.82 10.37 21.06
N ALA A 532 33.96 9.20 20.41
CA ALA A 532 32.86 8.47 19.81
C ALA A 532 31.76 8.14 20.85
N ARG A 533 30.50 8.27 20.44
CA ARG A 533 29.35 7.90 21.29
C ARG A 533 29.31 6.39 21.52
N ARG A 534 28.99 5.98 22.75
CA ARG A 534 28.80 4.56 23.09
C ARG A 534 27.35 4.12 22.89
N PHE A 535 27.17 2.85 22.57
CA PHE A 535 25.89 2.14 22.56
C PHE A 535 25.71 1.36 23.86
N TYR A 536 24.46 1.05 24.20
CA TYR A 536 24.08 0.40 25.44
C TYR A 536 23.14 -0.77 25.18
N MET A 537 23.28 -1.80 26.02
CA MET A 537 22.51 -3.02 25.97
C MET A 537 22.15 -3.49 27.39
N GLY A 538 21.20 -4.43 27.46
CA GLY A 538 20.51 -4.85 28.67
C GLY A 538 19.09 -4.28 28.78
N GLY A 539 18.21 -4.95 29.52
CA GLY A 539 16.81 -4.57 29.70
C GLY A 539 15.87 -5.13 28.62
N SER A 540 14.71 -4.48 28.43
CA SER A 540 13.57 -5.06 27.68
C SER A 540 13.72 -5.00 26.16
N TRP A 541 14.60 -4.17 25.65
CA TRP A 541 14.68 -3.85 24.21
C TRP A 541 15.92 -4.40 23.50
N SER A 542 16.82 -5.07 24.24
CA SER A 542 18.08 -5.63 23.71
C SER A 542 18.30 -7.08 24.16
N ILE A 543 19.07 -7.31 25.22
CA ILE A 543 19.28 -8.64 25.80
C ILE A 543 18.50 -8.74 27.12
N ARG A 544 17.43 -9.54 27.12
CA ARG A 544 16.58 -9.75 28.30
C ARG A 544 17.35 -10.43 29.44
N GLY A 545 16.95 -10.13 30.67
CA GLY A 545 17.55 -10.65 31.90
C GLY A 545 18.82 -9.93 32.39
N TRP A 546 19.48 -9.17 31.53
CA TRP A 546 20.60 -8.30 31.90
C TRP A 546 20.09 -6.92 32.32
N SER A 547 20.73 -6.30 33.32
CA SER A 547 20.32 -5.00 33.83
C SER A 547 20.36 -3.93 32.74
N PHE A 548 19.39 -3.01 32.76
CA PHE A 548 19.30 -1.92 31.79
C PHE A 548 20.62 -1.12 31.72
N ASN A 549 21.12 -0.90 30.50
CA ASN A 549 22.38 -0.19 30.20
C ASN A 549 23.67 -0.77 30.85
N SER A 550 23.64 -2.01 31.34
CA SER A 550 24.80 -2.64 31.99
C SER A 550 25.92 -3.03 31.03
N ILE A 551 25.61 -3.23 29.75
CA ILE A 551 26.57 -3.61 28.71
C ILE A 551 26.75 -2.41 27.78
N LYS A 552 27.98 -1.94 27.57
CA LYS A 552 28.24 -0.69 26.84
C LYS A 552 29.57 -0.69 26.09
N GLY A 553 29.62 0.05 24.98
CA GLY A 553 30.85 0.25 24.21
C GLY A 553 30.61 1.05 22.93
N THR A 554 31.68 1.51 22.28
CA THR A 554 31.59 2.23 20.99
C THR A 554 31.16 1.35 19.82
N LYS A 555 31.21 0.02 19.99
CA LYS A 555 30.70 -0.99 19.06
C LYS A 555 29.71 -1.87 19.79
N MET A 556 28.69 -2.35 19.07
CA MET A 556 27.78 -3.36 19.58
C MET A 556 27.28 -4.27 18.47
N TRP A 557 26.95 -5.49 18.85
CA TRP A 557 26.14 -6.36 18.03
C TRP A 557 25.11 -7.09 18.88
N GLN A 558 23.96 -7.38 18.28
CA GLN A 558 22.97 -8.25 18.89
C GLN A 558 22.21 -9.07 17.86
N THR A 559 21.73 -10.23 18.30
CA THR A 559 20.70 -11.00 17.64
C THR A 559 19.61 -11.39 18.62
N ASN A 560 18.38 -11.42 18.13
CA ASN A 560 17.22 -11.94 18.84
C ASN A 560 16.49 -12.89 17.90
N ALA A 561 16.05 -14.03 18.43
CA ALA A 561 15.13 -14.94 17.76
C ALA A 561 13.96 -15.21 18.70
N GLU A 562 12.74 -15.11 18.18
CA GLU A 562 11.52 -15.20 18.99
C GLU A 562 10.40 -15.93 18.24
N VAL A 563 9.80 -16.94 18.84
CA VAL A 563 8.57 -17.58 18.36
C VAL A 563 7.40 -17.02 19.15
N ARG A 564 6.51 -16.30 18.48
CA ARG A 564 5.29 -15.69 19.03
C ARG A 564 4.08 -16.54 18.66
N PHE A 565 3.19 -16.77 19.62
CA PHE A 565 1.99 -17.60 19.42
C PHE A 565 0.83 -17.11 20.28
N PRO A 566 -0.43 -17.34 19.86
CA PRO A 566 -1.58 -16.95 20.66
C PRO A 566 -1.74 -17.93 21.83
N VAL A 567 -1.96 -17.41 23.04
CA VAL A 567 -2.37 -18.23 24.20
C VAL A 567 -3.90 -18.31 24.23
N PHE A 568 -4.57 -17.17 24.09
CA PHE A 568 -6.00 -17.11 23.83
C PHE A 568 -6.31 -15.88 22.97
N SER A 569 -7.29 -16.01 22.08
CA SER A 569 -7.80 -14.92 21.26
C SER A 569 -8.79 -14.05 22.05
N LEU A 570 -9.07 -12.86 21.50
CA LEU A 570 -9.96 -11.85 22.06
C LEU A 570 -11.20 -12.47 22.73
N TRP A 571 -11.37 -12.24 24.03
CA TRP A 571 -12.48 -12.78 24.81
C TRP A 571 -13.47 -11.65 25.12
N GLN A 572 -14.68 -11.74 24.56
CA GLN A 572 -15.75 -10.79 24.84
C GLN A 572 -16.66 -11.34 25.93
N THR A 573 -16.84 -10.56 26.99
CA THR A 573 -17.81 -10.86 28.05
C THR A 573 -18.72 -9.67 28.30
N LYS A 574 -19.94 -9.94 28.75
CA LYS A 574 -20.89 -8.90 29.17
C LYS A 574 -20.74 -8.72 30.68
N LEU A 575 -20.30 -7.55 31.11
CA LEU A 575 -20.36 -7.17 32.52
C LEU A 575 -21.82 -6.87 32.93
N PRO A 576 -22.14 -6.91 34.23
CA PRO A 576 -23.40 -6.39 34.74
C PRO A 576 -23.65 -4.96 34.23
N LEU A 577 -24.91 -4.61 33.96
CA LEU A 577 -25.35 -3.35 33.31
C LEU A 577 -25.15 -3.27 31.78
N GLY A 578 -24.82 -4.37 31.10
CA GLY A 578 -24.84 -4.42 29.63
C GLY A 578 -23.63 -3.79 28.95
N LEU A 579 -22.57 -3.51 29.72
CA LEU A 579 -21.29 -3.07 29.17
C LEU A 579 -20.54 -4.26 28.56
N ASN A 580 -20.24 -4.17 27.27
CA ASN A 580 -19.35 -5.12 26.60
C ASN A 580 -17.91 -4.86 27.09
N TYR A 581 -17.29 -5.84 27.73
CA TYR A 581 -15.87 -5.79 28.09
C TYR A 581 -15.09 -6.76 27.20
N ILE A 582 -14.10 -6.21 26.50
CA ILE A 582 -13.22 -6.97 25.62
C ILE A 582 -11.93 -7.22 26.39
N ILE A 583 -11.65 -8.46 26.74
CA ILE A 583 -10.33 -8.87 27.22
C ILE A 583 -9.46 -9.05 25.97
N PRO A 584 -8.42 -8.23 25.81
CA PRO A 584 -7.52 -8.35 24.68
C PRO A 584 -6.86 -9.73 24.67
N GLY A 585 -6.63 -10.28 23.48
CA GLY A 585 -5.93 -11.56 23.34
C GLY A 585 -4.55 -11.52 24.00
N MET A 586 -4.14 -12.65 24.57
CA MET A 586 -2.81 -12.80 25.18
C MET A 586 -1.93 -13.63 24.26
N ASN A 587 -0.71 -13.14 24.01
CA ASN A 587 0.28 -13.81 23.19
C ASN A 587 1.43 -14.31 24.06
N GLY A 588 1.91 -15.52 23.80
CA GLY A 588 3.14 -16.05 24.34
C GLY A 588 4.29 -15.76 23.40
N ALA A 589 5.51 -15.71 23.92
CA ALA A 589 6.68 -15.96 23.08
C ALA A 589 7.78 -16.71 23.81
N VAL A 590 8.50 -17.53 23.06
CA VAL A 590 9.78 -18.13 23.46
C VAL A 590 10.88 -17.40 22.72
N PHE A 591 11.95 -17.04 23.41
CA PHE A 591 13.02 -16.22 22.84
C PHE A 591 14.42 -16.70 23.18
N PHE A 592 15.35 -16.26 22.34
CA PHE A 592 16.79 -16.38 22.52
C PHE A 592 17.45 -15.05 22.10
N ASP A 593 18.25 -14.48 22.99
CA ASP A 593 18.99 -13.24 22.80
C ASP A 593 20.50 -13.51 22.90
N ALA A 594 21.28 -12.84 22.06
CA ALA A 594 22.73 -12.87 22.13
C ALA A 594 23.31 -11.52 21.70
N GLY A 595 24.41 -11.10 22.33
CA GLY A 595 25.11 -9.90 21.88
C GLY A 595 26.14 -9.38 22.86
N ASN A 596 26.78 -8.27 22.49
CA ASN A 596 27.75 -7.58 23.31
C ASN A 596 27.94 -6.12 22.84
N ALA A 597 28.41 -5.26 23.74
CA ALA A 597 28.94 -3.95 23.41
C ALA A 597 30.35 -3.80 23.98
N PHE A 598 31.27 -3.27 23.18
CA PHE A 598 32.70 -3.22 23.47
C PHE A 598 33.37 -2.01 22.81
N ASP A 599 34.53 -1.58 23.31
CA ASP A 599 35.24 -0.39 22.80
C ASP A 599 36.27 -0.75 21.72
N SER A 600 36.99 -1.86 21.88
CA SER A 600 37.98 -2.37 20.91
C SER A 600 37.87 -3.89 20.75
N PHE A 601 38.26 -4.40 19.58
CA PHE A 601 38.28 -5.85 19.34
C PHE A 601 39.27 -6.59 20.25
N ASP A 602 40.36 -5.94 20.64
CA ASP A 602 41.34 -6.48 21.59
C ASP A 602 40.78 -6.61 23.01
N ASN A 603 39.76 -5.81 23.36
CA ASN A 603 39.08 -5.82 24.65
C ASN A 603 37.59 -6.17 24.47
N TYR A 604 37.30 -7.24 23.72
CA TYR A 604 35.93 -7.68 23.45
C TYR A 604 35.18 -8.12 24.72
N GLY A 605 35.88 -8.61 25.75
CA GLY A 605 35.24 -9.16 26.94
C GLY A 605 34.56 -10.49 26.65
N GLN A 606 33.23 -10.54 26.73
CA GLN A 606 32.44 -11.76 26.55
C GLN A 606 31.18 -11.52 25.73
N THR A 607 30.64 -12.56 25.09
CA THR A 607 29.28 -12.54 24.56
C THR A 607 28.28 -12.88 25.67
N TYR A 608 27.28 -12.02 25.81
CA TYR A 608 26.15 -12.20 26.71
C TYR A 608 25.00 -12.87 25.97
N GLY A 609 24.30 -13.77 26.64
CA GLY A 609 23.10 -14.40 26.10
C GLY A 609 21.97 -14.49 27.11
N SER A 610 20.76 -14.76 26.61
CA SER A 610 19.63 -15.16 27.43
C SER A 610 18.67 -16.02 26.61
N PHE A 611 17.88 -16.85 27.28
CA PHE A 611 16.74 -17.53 26.67
C PHE A 611 15.61 -17.63 27.68
N GLY A 612 14.38 -17.65 27.20
CA GLY A 612 13.23 -17.66 28.09
C GLY A 612 11.90 -17.71 27.37
N ALA A 613 10.85 -17.53 28.15
CA ALA A 613 9.50 -17.40 27.67
C ALA A 613 8.80 -16.22 28.37
N GLY A 614 7.83 -15.64 27.69
CA GLY A 614 7.09 -14.51 28.22
C GLY A 614 5.68 -14.41 27.68
N LEU A 615 4.85 -13.66 28.40
CA LEU A 615 3.48 -13.33 28.04
C LEU A 615 3.40 -11.85 27.67
N ARG A 616 2.59 -11.54 26.65
CA ARG A 616 2.28 -10.20 26.15
C ARG A 616 0.78 -10.00 26.14
N LEU A 617 0.34 -8.91 26.74
CA LEU A 617 -1.06 -8.49 26.74
C LEU A 617 -1.12 -7.08 26.14
N ASN A 618 -1.81 -6.92 25.01
CA ASN A 618 -2.12 -5.59 24.50
C ASN A 618 -3.23 -5.01 25.37
N LEU A 619 -3.03 -3.84 25.97
CA LEU A 619 -3.99 -3.13 26.78
C LEU A 619 -4.45 -1.89 26.01
N PHE A 620 -5.77 -1.75 25.85
CA PHE A 620 -6.42 -0.60 25.20
C PHE A 620 -6.06 -0.35 23.73
N GLY A 621 -5.37 -1.28 23.06
CA GLY A 621 -4.96 -1.16 21.67
C GLY A 621 -3.59 -0.49 21.47
N PHE A 622 -2.99 0.10 22.50
CA PHE A 622 -1.76 0.89 22.37
C PHE A 622 -0.72 0.68 23.49
N LEU A 623 -1.09 0.10 24.63
CA LEU A 623 -0.15 -0.30 25.67
C LEU A 623 0.12 -1.79 25.58
N VAL A 624 1.32 -2.22 25.97
CA VAL A 624 1.66 -3.65 26.11
C VAL A 624 2.18 -3.88 27.51
N LEU A 625 1.57 -4.84 28.19
CA LEU A 625 2.12 -5.46 29.38
C LEU A 625 2.85 -6.73 28.96
N ARG A 626 4.14 -6.79 29.23
CA ARG A 626 4.98 -7.94 28.94
C ARG A 626 5.65 -8.45 30.21
N TYR A 627 5.61 -9.75 30.40
CA TYR A 627 6.34 -10.45 31.45
C TYR A 627 7.24 -11.50 30.80
N ASP A 628 8.56 -11.36 30.95
CA ASP A 628 9.54 -12.30 30.47
C ASP A 628 10.24 -12.98 31.65
N THR A 629 10.47 -14.28 31.55
CA THR A 629 11.29 -15.03 32.50
C THR A 629 12.17 -16.04 31.76
N GLY A 630 13.36 -16.30 32.30
CA GLY A 630 14.32 -17.14 31.62
C GLY A 630 15.66 -17.22 32.33
N LYS A 631 16.65 -17.68 31.59
CA LYS A 631 18.01 -17.93 32.05
C LYS A 631 18.98 -17.01 31.31
N ARG A 632 19.99 -16.52 32.04
CA ARG A 632 21.14 -15.79 31.47
C ARG A 632 22.23 -16.77 31.08
N ILE A 633 22.95 -16.44 30.01
CA ILE A 633 24.12 -17.17 29.55
C ILE A 633 25.32 -16.21 29.54
N GLU A 634 26.43 -16.63 30.13
CA GLU A 634 27.68 -15.86 30.26
C GLU A 634 28.89 -16.66 29.76
N ASN A 635 30.06 -16.01 29.75
CA ASN A 635 31.34 -16.57 29.35
C ASN A 635 31.31 -17.20 27.95
N ASN A 636 30.85 -16.46 26.94
CA ASN A 636 30.79 -16.92 25.56
C ASN A 636 29.99 -18.22 25.39
N PHE A 637 28.80 -18.28 25.99
CA PHE A 637 27.90 -19.44 25.96
C PHE A 637 28.40 -20.71 26.68
N SER A 638 29.45 -20.61 27.51
CA SER A 638 29.94 -21.76 28.27
C SER A 638 29.23 -21.98 29.61
N LYS A 639 28.50 -20.97 30.13
CA LYS A 639 27.83 -21.07 31.44
C LYS A 639 26.42 -20.49 31.41
N VAL A 640 25.44 -21.29 31.83
CA VAL A 640 24.06 -20.86 32.11
C VAL A 640 23.93 -20.58 33.60
N GLN A 641 23.37 -19.43 33.98
CA GLN A 641 23.20 -19.10 35.40
C GLN A 641 22.08 -19.93 36.07
N ASP A 642 22.20 -20.18 37.37
CA ASP A 642 21.24 -21.00 38.13
C ASP A 642 19.94 -20.26 38.47
N ASP A 643 19.97 -18.93 38.56
CA ASP A 643 18.77 -18.16 38.86
C ASP A 643 17.96 -17.85 37.60
N LEU A 644 16.63 -17.81 37.76
CA LEU A 644 15.75 -17.25 36.76
C LEU A 644 15.73 -15.73 36.89
N PHE A 645 15.81 -15.03 35.76
CA PHE A 645 15.45 -13.62 35.75
C PHE A 645 13.94 -13.46 35.57
N HIS A 646 13.42 -12.35 36.08
CA HIS A 646 12.04 -11.93 35.89
C HIS A 646 12.04 -10.47 35.46
N GLN A 647 11.29 -10.16 34.41
CA GLN A 647 11.30 -8.84 33.82
C GLN A 647 9.90 -8.44 33.42
N ILE A 648 9.47 -7.27 33.90
CA ILE A 648 8.18 -6.67 33.57
C ILE A 648 8.43 -5.46 32.71
N PHE A 649 7.68 -5.35 31.63
CA PHE A 649 7.61 -4.15 30.81
C PHE A 649 6.15 -3.71 30.71
N PHE A 650 5.91 -2.42 30.94
CA PHE A 650 4.59 -1.81 30.76
C PHE A 650 4.79 -0.47 30.06
N GLY A 651 4.23 -0.33 28.87
CA GLY A 651 4.35 0.89 28.09
C GLY A 651 4.01 0.68 26.63
N TRP A 652 4.50 1.59 25.81
CA TRP A 652 4.36 1.53 24.35
C TRP A 652 5.41 0.58 23.80
N ASP A 653 4.98 -0.51 23.17
CA ASP A 653 5.86 -1.47 22.47
C ASP A 653 5.81 -1.13 20.97
N PHE A 654 6.94 -0.69 20.40
CA PHE A 654 7.02 -0.21 19.01
C PHE A 654 7.36 -1.31 18.00
#